data_AF-A0A8H3GYW8-F1
#
_entry.id   AF-A0A8H3GYW8-F1
#
_cell.length_a   1.000
_cell.length_b   1.000
_cell.length_c   1.000
_cell.angle_alpha   90.00
_cell.angle_beta   90.00
_cell.angle_gamma   90.00
#
_symmetry.space_group_name_H-M   'P 1'
#
loop_
_entity.id
_entity.type
_entity.pdbx_description
1 polymer ?
#
loop_
_entity_poly.entity_id
_entity_poly.type
_entity_poly.pdbx_seq_one_letter_code
_entity_poly.pdbx_strand_id
1 'polypeptide(L)'
;MFARGVTPEDKVSSWCYDEEDEDFTKDAKELDTWVLTRLRETLQNATQHPGSALDRSLRQEGVVIFLHLLGLDTTGHSYRPFSKEYMQNIIHVDAIVQEAEKLINDFYAHDDEPENESRTAYVFTADHGMSVIGNHGDGDPDNTRTPLIVWGSGVRGPVSDPKPNSTHNSYSKPAWGQPLTDLARADVQQADVAALMTALLGVDWPMNSVGVVPGLVQGPGYLKESDKRGDEQMARIGVANARVRDFDVPKRSLLTVLKAILEQYRVKHTIKSKHHLRYKSFPPLEPYAGGALPPGALELREIERLLAAQDWKAVRQRAQHLIDITLEGLVYLQRYDRYVLRFIVTAGYIGWMLLSALHVLHTHVLPPNPVLKSTDDTGISVLDLLASMVSLFTVGIFAYQRSPWTYYLYAAFPIYFFRSILREGNAMYETLAQEMDWGTFPTPEEVLAWGIGSFAVLECMTLAYTHRELWTVLFVIIGVVWPVLSWPTGFYSQNKRLGLGWTISCLVSGIFTVLSVEKTESIFLISLGAGAILMLGLAGDLAVKSELGRRSFSLSSIIHRPRGSVQAQMILVVAALVTTISSVRSLQNKEGLPILNQSAGWVILVLSVVLPIFLPPSVSSPSSKLQQYFLAFGPLFVLLSISTEGLFYASFSLTLFLWVEVEARLHQTAEKAGPKRIAPKPVTKNIGWRAEALRQALDEDESERPKVIKARAPRLSRGLAGADVRRALFFLFFVQVAFFGAANVASVSSFYLEPVYRLIPVFNPFFMASLLIFKIVAPYVILSTMFATLNKRVALPSFALFKVALGLTDVMSLTFFYLVRDTGSWLEIGQSISFYIITSLLLAWSAGICAAGDWLMKGSVLGDEVSGSTNRLDTSRKFD
;
A
#
# COMPACT_ATOMS: atom_id res chain seq x y z
N MET A 1 -21.60 10.85 -16.13
CA MET A 1 -21.83 10.70 -14.67
C MET A 1 -22.98 11.58 -14.15
N PHE A 2 -22.98 12.89 -14.45
CA PHE A 2 -23.89 13.88 -13.84
C PHE A 2 -25.39 13.78 -14.20
N ALA A 3 -25.76 13.24 -15.37
CA ALA A 3 -27.17 13.12 -15.77
C ALA A 3 -27.88 11.89 -15.17
N ARG A 4 -27.14 10.89 -14.69
CA ARG A 4 -27.70 9.60 -14.29
C ARG A 4 -28.37 9.70 -12.92
N GLY A 5 -29.68 9.43 -12.87
CA GLY A 5 -30.47 9.42 -11.62
C GLY A 5 -31.06 10.78 -11.23
N VAL A 6 -31.01 11.78 -12.12
CA VAL A 6 -31.69 13.06 -11.91
C VAL A 6 -33.19 12.90 -12.17
N THR A 7 -34.03 13.52 -11.33
CA THR A 7 -35.48 13.55 -11.51
C THR A 7 -35.98 15.00 -11.53
N PRO A 8 -36.74 15.42 -12.56
CA PRO A 8 -37.11 14.65 -13.75
C PRO A 8 -35.90 14.38 -14.69
N GLU A 9 -35.99 13.31 -15.49
CA GLU A 9 -34.86 12.80 -16.31
C GLU A 9 -34.38 13.78 -17.39
N ASP A 10 -35.23 14.72 -17.81
CA ASP A 10 -34.97 15.74 -18.81
C ASP A 10 -34.35 17.03 -18.23
N LYS A 11 -34.11 17.09 -16.92
CA LYS A 11 -33.56 18.27 -16.24
C LYS A 11 -32.09 18.55 -16.60
N VAL A 12 -31.34 17.56 -17.07
CA VAL A 12 -29.92 17.69 -17.41
C VAL A 12 -29.68 17.22 -18.84
N SER A 13 -29.12 18.11 -19.68
CA SER A 13 -28.61 17.76 -21.00
C SER A 13 -27.09 17.57 -20.94
N SER A 14 -26.55 16.53 -21.57
CA SER A 14 -25.11 16.24 -21.55
C SER A 14 -24.62 15.72 -22.89
N TRP A 15 -23.39 16.09 -23.24
CA TRP A 15 -22.66 15.60 -24.40
C TRP A 15 -21.24 15.20 -23.96
N CYS A 16 -20.69 14.15 -24.54
CA CYS A 16 -19.30 13.74 -24.38
C CYS A 16 -18.72 13.26 -25.72
N TYR A 17 -17.41 13.29 -25.86
CA TYR A 17 -16.66 12.64 -26.94
C TYR A 17 -16.63 11.10 -26.72
N ASP A 18 -16.14 10.35 -27.72
CA ASP A 18 -16.05 8.89 -27.66
C ASP A 18 -14.81 8.44 -26.87
N GLU A 19 -14.87 7.26 -26.23
CA GLU A 19 -13.78 6.73 -25.38
C GLU A 19 -12.47 6.51 -26.17
N GLU A 20 -12.57 6.24 -27.47
CA GLU A 20 -11.42 6.01 -28.36
C GLU A 20 -10.58 7.28 -28.61
N ASP A 21 -11.16 8.46 -28.36
CA ASP A 21 -10.48 9.75 -28.53
C ASP A 21 -9.57 10.08 -27.33
N GLU A 22 -9.67 9.35 -26.21
CA GLU A 22 -8.81 9.45 -25.01
C GLU A 22 -7.45 8.72 -25.20
N ASP A 23 -6.73 9.05 -26.28
CA ASP A 23 -5.43 8.46 -26.63
C ASP A 23 -4.25 9.25 -26.04
N PHE A 24 -3.64 8.73 -24.98
CA PHE A 24 -2.49 9.30 -24.26
C PHE A 24 -1.19 9.40 -25.08
N THR A 25 -1.19 8.88 -26.31
CA THR A 25 -0.04 9.02 -27.23
C THR A 25 -0.19 10.20 -28.21
N LYS A 26 -1.34 10.88 -28.23
CA LYS A 26 -1.67 12.00 -29.12
C LYS A 26 -1.79 13.32 -28.35
N ASP A 27 -1.92 14.44 -29.08
CA ASP A 27 -2.12 15.77 -28.47
C ASP A 27 -3.55 15.88 -27.93
N ALA A 28 -3.70 16.03 -26.61
CA ALA A 28 -4.99 15.99 -25.93
C ALA A 28 -5.81 17.29 -26.04
N LYS A 29 -5.25 18.35 -26.65
CA LYS A 29 -5.94 19.65 -26.86
C LYS A 29 -7.21 19.54 -27.70
N GLU A 30 -7.31 18.51 -28.54
CA GLU A 30 -8.51 18.28 -29.37
C GLU A 30 -9.75 18.01 -28.51
N LEU A 31 -9.58 17.35 -27.35
CA LEU A 31 -10.67 17.10 -26.39
C LEU A 31 -11.24 18.40 -25.84
N ASP A 32 -10.37 19.34 -25.44
CA ASP A 32 -10.80 20.65 -24.94
C ASP A 32 -11.45 21.49 -26.06
N THR A 33 -10.92 21.40 -27.28
CA THR A 33 -11.46 22.08 -28.47
C THR A 33 -12.84 21.58 -28.84
N TRP A 34 -13.10 20.28 -28.68
CA TRP A 34 -14.41 19.68 -28.87
C TRP A 34 -15.45 20.29 -27.93
N VAL A 35 -15.11 20.50 -26.65
CA VAL A 35 -16.00 21.09 -25.65
C VAL A 35 -16.40 22.51 -26.03
N LEU A 36 -15.43 23.34 -26.41
CA LEU A 36 -15.69 24.71 -26.87
C LEU A 36 -16.57 24.74 -28.12
N THR A 37 -16.30 23.85 -29.07
CA THR A 37 -17.10 23.72 -30.30
C THR A 37 -18.54 23.36 -29.95
N ARG A 38 -18.74 22.42 -29.02
CA ARG A 38 -20.07 22.01 -28.59
C ARG A 38 -20.84 23.10 -27.85
N LEU A 39 -20.17 23.89 -27.02
CA LEU A 39 -20.76 25.09 -26.39
C LEU A 39 -21.23 26.08 -27.47
N ARG A 40 -20.36 26.38 -28.45
CA ARG A 40 -20.65 27.31 -29.54
C ARG A 40 -21.87 26.86 -30.34
N GLU A 41 -21.91 25.60 -30.76
CA GLU A 41 -23.04 25.00 -31.47
C GLU A 41 -24.34 25.09 -30.66
N THR A 42 -24.28 24.80 -29.36
CA THR A 42 -25.45 24.79 -28.48
C THR A 42 -26.06 26.19 -28.37
N LEU A 43 -25.24 27.20 -28.12
CA LEU A 43 -25.70 28.60 -28.04
C LEU A 43 -26.18 29.12 -29.40
N GLN A 44 -25.47 28.80 -30.49
CA GLN A 44 -25.90 29.19 -31.84
C GLN A 44 -27.23 28.56 -32.24
N ASN A 45 -27.43 27.27 -31.96
CA ASN A 45 -28.68 26.57 -32.27
C ASN A 45 -29.87 27.18 -31.50
N ALA A 46 -29.66 27.59 -30.25
CA ALA A 46 -30.66 28.30 -29.47
C ALA A 46 -31.00 29.66 -30.09
N THR A 47 -29.98 30.47 -30.43
CA THR A 47 -30.17 31.78 -31.06
C THR A 47 -30.82 31.72 -32.45
N GLN A 48 -30.49 30.70 -33.26
CA GLN A 48 -31.05 30.51 -34.60
C GLN A 48 -32.50 30.03 -34.59
N HIS A 49 -32.96 29.44 -33.47
CA HIS A 49 -34.33 28.94 -33.32
C HIS A 49 -35.00 29.53 -32.06
N PRO A 50 -35.33 30.83 -32.05
CA PRO A 50 -35.99 31.47 -30.92
C PRO A 50 -37.31 30.77 -30.56
N GLY A 51 -37.55 30.57 -29.27
CA GLY A 51 -38.74 29.89 -28.75
C GLY A 51 -38.69 28.36 -28.79
N SER A 52 -37.60 27.76 -29.29
CA SER A 52 -37.37 26.32 -29.21
C SER A 52 -37.29 25.81 -27.75
N ALA A 53 -37.37 24.50 -27.54
CA ALA A 53 -37.18 23.93 -26.20
C ALA A 53 -35.81 24.27 -25.62
N LEU A 54 -34.76 24.24 -26.45
CA LEU A 54 -33.39 24.59 -26.04
C LEU A 54 -33.26 26.06 -25.66
N ASP A 55 -33.74 26.98 -26.50
CA ASP A 55 -33.72 28.43 -26.23
C ASP A 55 -34.49 28.77 -24.94
N ARG A 56 -35.69 28.20 -24.76
CA ARG A 56 -36.46 28.39 -23.53
C ARG A 56 -35.75 27.84 -22.29
N SER A 57 -35.11 26.68 -22.38
CA SER A 57 -34.38 26.10 -21.24
C SER A 57 -33.15 26.91 -20.87
N LEU A 58 -32.41 27.45 -21.86
CA LEU A 58 -31.22 28.28 -21.61
C LEU A 58 -31.57 29.66 -21.06
N ARG A 59 -32.78 30.18 -21.30
CA ARG A 59 -33.25 31.48 -20.79
C ARG A 59 -34.09 31.40 -19.51
N GLN A 60 -34.15 30.23 -18.87
CA GLN A 60 -34.79 30.07 -17.56
C GLN A 60 -33.93 30.68 -16.45
N GLU A 61 -34.55 30.95 -15.30
CA GLU A 61 -33.81 31.31 -14.08
C GLU A 61 -33.04 30.10 -13.54
N GLY A 62 -31.81 30.34 -13.05
CA GLY A 62 -31.01 29.30 -12.38
C GLY A 62 -30.39 28.27 -13.33
N VAL A 63 -30.07 28.66 -14.58
CA VAL A 63 -29.37 27.81 -15.54
C VAL A 63 -27.90 27.63 -15.14
N VAL A 64 -27.44 26.38 -15.15
CA VAL A 64 -26.05 26.02 -14.88
C VAL A 64 -25.45 25.40 -16.14
N ILE A 65 -24.41 26.04 -16.68
CA ILE A 65 -23.60 25.50 -17.77
C ILE A 65 -22.32 24.94 -17.14
N PHE A 66 -22.07 23.64 -17.32
CA PHE A 66 -20.89 22.96 -16.80
C PHE A 66 -20.01 22.50 -17.96
N LEU A 67 -18.78 23.00 -18.02
CA LEU A 67 -17.77 22.64 -19.02
C LEU A 67 -16.66 21.84 -18.33
N HIS A 68 -16.33 20.67 -18.88
CA HIS A 68 -15.28 19.80 -18.37
C HIS A 68 -14.16 19.70 -19.41
N LEU A 69 -12.94 20.09 -19.05
CA LEU A 69 -11.77 20.13 -19.93
C LEU A 69 -10.76 19.07 -19.47
N LEU A 70 -10.56 18.02 -20.26
CA LEU A 70 -9.72 16.87 -19.90
C LEU A 70 -8.26 17.00 -20.37
N GLY A 71 -7.97 17.85 -21.36
CA GLY A 71 -6.69 17.82 -22.07
C GLY A 71 -5.46 18.05 -21.19
N LEU A 72 -5.59 18.85 -20.12
CA LEU A 72 -4.51 19.04 -19.13
C LEU A 72 -4.20 17.77 -18.34
N ASP A 73 -5.20 16.99 -17.95
CA ASP A 73 -4.96 15.73 -17.23
C ASP A 73 -4.21 14.74 -18.11
N THR A 74 -4.72 14.48 -19.31
CA THR A 74 -4.11 13.58 -20.30
C THR A 74 -2.67 14.01 -20.65
N THR A 75 -2.45 15.31 -20.88
CA THR A 75 -1.11 15.86 -21.17
C THR A 75 -0.19 15.76 -19.95
N GLY A 76 -0.72 15.95 -18.74
CA GLY A 76 0.00 15.82 -17.48
C GLY A 76 0.52 14.40 -17.25
N HIS A 77 -0.32 13.38 -17.48
CA HIS A 77 0.10 11.97 -17.41
C HIS A 77 1.15 11.60 -18.47
N SER A 78 1.01 12.16 -19.68
CA SER A 78 1.82 11.76 -20.83
C SER A 78 3.19 12.43 -20.85
N TYR A 79 3.25 13.72 -20.49
CA TYR A 79 4.44 14.56 -20.64
C TYR A 79 4.96 15.16 -19.32
N ARG A 80 4.23 14.97 -18.21
CA ARG A 80 4.51 15.53 -16.88
C ARG A 80 4.28 17.04 -16.79
N PRO A 81 3.99 17.56 -15.58
CA PRO A 81 3.97 19.00 -15.36
C PRO A 81 5.29 19.66 -15.72
N PHE A 82 5.23 20.92 -16.15
CA PHE A 82 6.36 21.74 -16.63
C PHE A 82 6.99 21.33 -17.97
N SER A 83 6.50 20.28 -18.62
CA SER A 83 6.85 20.02 -20.01
C SER A 83 6.36 21.16 -20.92
N LYS A 84 7.01 21.29 -22.08
CA LYS A 84 6.60 22.27 -23.09
C LYS A 84 5.16 22.02 -23.54
N GLU A 85 4.80 20.75 -23.66
CA GLU A 85 3.49 20.26 -24.04
C GLU A 85 2.43 20.67 -23.03
N TYR A 86 2.67 20.42 -21.74
CA TYR A 86 1.77 20.83 -20.66
C TYR A 86 1.58 22.35 -20.64
N MET A 87 2.66 23.13 -20.76
CA MET A 87 2.57 24.59 -20.82
C MET A 87 1.78 25.10 -22.04
N GLN A 88 1.94 24.45 -23.19
CA GLN A 88 1.15 24.77 -24.39
C GLN A 88 -0.33 24.42 -24.21
N ASN A 89 -0.65 23.32 -23.51
CA ASN A 89 -2.04 22.97 -23.20
C ASN A 89 -2.66 23.95 -22.19
N ILE A 90 -1.88 24.48 -21.22
CA ILE A 90 -2.36 25.54 -20.32
C ILE A 90 -2.75 26.78 -21.12
N ILE A 91 -1.89 27.23 -22.05
CA ILE A 91 -2.18 28.39 -22.93
C ILE A 91 -3.46 28.13 -23.76
N HIS A 92 -3.64 26.90 -24.23
CA HIS A 92 -4.83 26.51 -24.99
C HIS A 92 -6.12 26.58 -24.15
N VAL A 93 -6.08 26.02 -22.92
CA VAL A 93 -7.21 26.07 -21.98
C VAL A 93 -7.54 27.52 -21.59
N ASP A 94 -6.55 28.37 -21.35
CA ASP A 94 -6.74 29.79 -21.06
C ASP A 94 -7.49 30.52 -22.21
N ALA A 95 -7.11 30.24 -23.46
CA ALA A 95 -7.81 30.76 -24.63
C ALA A 95 -9.26 30.24 -24.72
N ILE A 96 -9.51 28.97 -24.38
CA ILE A 96 -10.87 28.40 -24.33
C ILE A 96 -11.72 29.10 -23.26
N VAL A 97 -11.18 29.35 -22.07
CA VAL A 97 -11.89 30.06 -21.00
C VAL A 97 -12.30 31.45 -21.47
N GLN A 98 -11.38 32.20 -22.10
CA GLN A 98 -11.65 33.52 -22.65
C GLN A 98 -12.76 33.48 -23.72
N GLU A 99 -12.73 32.51 -24.62
CA GLU A 99 -13.73 32.41 -25.68
C GLU A 99 -15.10 31.94 -25.16
N ALA A 100 -15.12 31.01 -24.20
CA ALA A 100 -16.35 30.54 -23.56
C ALA A 100 -17.06 31.67 -22.80
N GLU A 101 -16.32 32.48 -22.03
CA GLU A 101 -16.85 33.68 -21.37
C GLU A 101 -17.48 34.63 -22.40
N LYS A 102 -16.76 34.92 -23.50
CA LYS A 102 -17.28 35.79 -24.55
C LYS A 102 -18.58 35.25 -25.16
N LEU A 103 -18.63 33.96 -25.52
CA LEU A 103 -19.81 33.33 -26.11
C LEU A 103 -21.03 33.40 -25.19
N ILE A 104 -20.82 33.18 -23.88
CA ILE A 104 -21.89 33.22 -22.88
C ILE A 104 -22.37 34.67 -22.67
N ASN A 105 -21.45 35.62 -22.51
CA ASN A 105 -21.79 37.04 -22.37
C ASN A 105 -22.55 37.57 -23.60
N ASP A 106 -22.09 37.23 -24.81
CA ASP A 106 -22.76 37.63 -26.06
C ASP A 106 -24.18 37.05 -26.16
N PHE A 107 -24.40 35.82 -25.68
CA PHE A 107 -25.71 35.16 -25.71
C PHE A 107 -26.72 35.80 -24.74
N TYR A 108 -26.29 36.16 -23.53
CA TYR A 108 -27.14 36.76 -22.49
C TYR A 108 -27.18 38.29 -22.51
N ALA A 109 -26.39 38.97 -23.35
CA ALA A 109 -26.34 40.43 -23.41
C ALA A 109 -27.73 41.08 -23.56
N HIS A 110 -28.61 40.51 -24.38
CA HIS A 110 -29.98 41.01 -24.54
C HIS A 110 -30.80 40.93 -23.24
N ASP A 111 -30.57 39.89 -22.45
CA ASP A 111 -31.27 39.66 -21.19
C ASP A 111 -30.72 40.59 -20.08
N ASP A 112 -29.48 41.06 -20.20
CA ASP A 112 -28.80 41.94 -19.24
C ASP A 112 -29.02 43.45 -19.55
N GLU A 113 -29.41 43.80 -20.78
CA GLU A 113 -29.70 45.18 -21.24
C GLU A 113 -30.66 46.00 -20.35
N PRO A 114 -31.78 45.46 -19.82
CA PRO A 114 -32.74 46.26 -19.06
C PRO A 114 -32.18 46.89 -17.78
N GLU A 115 -31.17 46.24 -17.17
CA GLU A 115 -30.51 46.70 -15.94
C GLU A 115 -29.06 47.13 -16.19
N ASN A 116 -28.53 46.88 -17.40
CA ASN A 116 -27.13 47.08 -17.77
C ASN A 116 -26.16 46.45 -16.75
N GLU A 117 -26.57 45.32 -16.17
CA GLU A 117 -25.82 44.55 -15.18
C GLU A 117 -25.82 43.08 -15.60
N SER A 118 -24.64 42.46 -15.64
CA SER A 118 -24.58 41.04 -15.97
C SER A 118 -25.16 40.18 -14.84
N ARG A 119 -25.97 39.19 -15.21
CA ARG A 119 -26.55 38.22 -14.28
C ARG A 119 -25.81 36.88 -14.27
N THR A 120 -24.67 36.79 -14.95
CA THR A 120 -23.85 35.58 -15.04
C THR A 120 -22.70 35.61 -14.04
N ALA A 121 -22.52 34.51 -13.29
CA ALA A 121 -21.36 34.28 -12.43
C ALA A 121 -20.56 33.09 -12.94
N TYR A 122 -19.23 33.19 -12.86
CA TYR A 122 -18.29 32.18 -13.34
C TYR A 122 -17.51 31.59 -12.17
N VAL A 123 -17.40 30.27 -12.13
CA VAL A 123 -16.57 29.52 -11.16
C VAL A 123 -15.64 28.62 -11.97
N PHE A 124 -14.36 28.96 -12.00
CA PHE A 124 -13.32 28.15 -12.64
C PHE A 124 -12.50 27.44 -11.59
N THR A 125 -12.43 26.12 -11.68
CA THR A 125 -11.65 25.29 -10.77
C THR A 125 -11.26 23.97 -11.43
N ALA A 126 -10.49 23.16 -10.73
CA ALA A 126 -10.19 21.78 -11.08
C ALA A 126 -10.58 20.87 -9.90
N ASP A 127 -10.79 19.59 -10.21
CA ASP A 127 -11.03 18.53 -9.23
C ASP A 127 -9.74 18.08 -8.53
N HIS A 128 -8.62 18.07 -9.24
CA HIS A 128 -7.29 17.80 -8.70
C HIS A 128 -6.18 18.61 -9.38
N GLY A 129 -4.99 18.60 -8.77
CA GLY A 129 -3.75 19.05 -9.40
C GLY A 129 -2.97 17.87 -9.98
N MET A 130 -1.67 18.03 -10.23
CA MET A 130 -0.84 17.01 -10.84
C MET A 130 0.57 17.04 -10.25
N SER A 131 1.06 15.88 -9.82
CA SER A 131 2.40 15.73 -9.25
C SER A 131 3.47 15.85 -10.33
N VAL A 132 4.71 16.16 -9.93
CA VAL A 132 5.87 16.32 -10.82
C VAL A 132 6.16 15.12 -11.73
N ILE A 133 5.65 13.94 -11.38
CA ILE A 133 5.80 12.71 -12.18
C ILE A 133 4.65 12.48 -13.16
N GLY A 134 3.67 13.38 -13.24
CA GLY A 134 2.49 13.20 -14.10
C GLY A 134 1.52 12.16 -13.55
N ASN A 135 1.22 12.23 -12.26
CA ASN A 135 0.22 11.38 -11.63
C ASN A 135 -0.59 12.18 -10.59
N HIS A 136 -1.78 11.72 -10.23
CA HIS A 136 -2.64 12.33 -9.23
C HIS A 136 -3.44 11.27 -8.45
N GLY A 137 -4.30 11.71 -7.51
CA GLY A 137 -5.16 10.82 -6.72
C GLY A 137 -4.53 10.29 -5.42
N ASP A 138 -3.28 10.65 -5.13
CA ASP A 138 -2.80 10.70 -3.75
C ASP A 138 -3.08 12.11 -3.16
N GLY A 139 -2.74 12.35 -1.89
CA GLY A 139 -2.95 13.67 -1.29
C GLY A 139 -1.70 14.53 -1.17
N ASP A 140 -0.72 14.34 -2.06
CA ASP A 140 0.36 15.29 -2.22
C ASP A 140 -0.26 16.69 -2.41
N PRO A 141 0.31 17.75 -1.82
CA PRO A 141 -0.23 19.09 -2.00
C PRO A 141 -0.35 19.51 -3.47
N ASP A 142 0.53 19.06 -4.37
CA ASP A 142 0.43 19.36 -5.80
C ASP A 142 -0.71 18.60 -6.49
N ASN A 143 -1.20 17.50 -5.91
CA ASN A 143 -2.37 16.76 -6.37
C ASN A 143 -3.69 17.28 -5.79
N THR A 144 -3.65 17.97 -4.64
CA THR A 144 -4.86 18.41 -3.91
C THR A 144 -5.14 19.90 -4.02
N ARG A 145 -4.12 20.71 -4.34
CA ARG A 145 -4.29 22.14 -4.61
C ARG A 145 -4.81 22.33 -6.03
N THR A 146 -5.95 23.00 -6.13
CA THR A 146 -6.56 23.35 -7.42
C THR A 146 -6.71 24.86 -7.52
N PRO A 147 -6.67 25.43 -8.73
CA PRO A 147 -7.04 26.82 -8.91
C PRO A 147 -8.51 27.01 -8.51
N LEU A 148 -8.83 28.14 -7.90
CA LEU A 148 -10.21 28.58 -7.73
C LEU A 148 -10.28 30.07 -8.07
N ILE A 149 -10.86 30.35 -9.23
CA ILE A 149 -11.04 31.71 -9.76
C ILE A 149 -12.54 31.91 -9.95
N VAL A 150 -13.07 32.99 -9.41
CA VAL A 150 -14.51 33.28 -9.42
C VAL A 150 -14.69 34.75 -9.80
N TRP A 151 -15.61 35.03 -10.72
CA TRP A 151 -15.89 36.39 -11.21
C TRP A 151 -17.32 36.53 -11.75
N GLY A 152 -17.70 37.75 -12.15
CA GLY A 152 -19.03 38.06 -12.65
C GLY A 152 -20.00 38.52 -11.56
N SER A 153 -21.29 38.29 -11.80
CA SER A 153 -22.39 38.75 -10.95
C SER A 153 -22.31 38.19 -9.52
N GLY A 154 -22.57 39.03 -8.51
CA GLY A 154 -22.56 38.62 -7.11
C GLY A 154 -21.17 38.31 -6.51
N VAL A 155 -20.09 38.39 -7.29
CA VAL A 155 -18.73 38.07 -6.87
C VAL A 155 -17.96 39.35 -6.52
N ARG A 156 -17.23 39.31 -5.41
CA ARG A 156 -16.35 40.39 -4.97
C ARG A 156 -15.08 40.36 -5.83
N GLY A 157 -14.74 41.51 -6.41
CA GLY A 157 -13.46 41.69 -7.09
C GLY A 157 -12.24 41.48 -6.17
N PRO A 158 -11.03 41.49 -6.74
CA PRO A 158 -9.80 41.30 -5.99
C PRO A 158 -9.60 42.39 -4.95
N VAL A 159 -9.05 42.02 -3.79
CA VAL A 159 -8.69 42.96 -2.71
C VAL A 159 -7.20 42.94 -2.48
N SER A 160 -6.63 44.07 -2.07
CA SER A 160 -5.22 44.14 -1.70
C SER A 160 -4.92 43.32 -0.44
N ASP A 161 -3.72 42.75 -0.38
CA ASP A 161 -3.23 42.04 0.80
C ASP A 161 -3.17 43.03 2.00
N PRO A 162 -3.76 42.73 3.18
CA PRO A 162 -3.85 43.68 4.30
C PRO A 162 -2.49 44.19 4.78
N LYS A 163 -1.46 43.35 4.62
CA LYS A 163 -0.04 43.70 4.75
C LYS A 163 0.71 42.99 3.61
N PRO A 164 1.82 43.53 3.09
CA PRO A 164 2.54 42.90 1.99
C PRO A 164 2.89 41.44 2.29
N ASN A 165 2.47 40.52 1.42
CA ASN A 165 2.72 39.08 1.51
C ASN A 165 2.24 38.41 2.81
N SER A 166 1.19 38.94 3.44
CA SER A 166 0.65 38.44 4.71
C SER A 166 -0.27 37.24 4.57
N THR A 167 -0.98 37.15 3.45
CA THR A 167 -1.87 36.02 3.12
C THR A 167 -1.19 34.95 2.26
N HIS A 168 0.02 35.22 1.78
CA HIS A 168 0.81 34.29 0.98
C HIS A 168 1.72 33.40 1.83
N ASN A 169 1.94 32.16 1.38
CA ASN A 169 2.85 31.20 2.02
C ASN A 169 4.09 30.92 1.16
N SER A 170 4.95 30.01 1.61
CA SER A 170 6.19 29.62 0.90
C SER A 170 5.95 29.09 -0.51
N TYR A 171 4.75 28.60 -0.81
CA TYR A 171 4.37 28.13 -2.14
C TYR A 171 3.98 29.28 -3.08
N SER A 172 3.08 30.18 -2.67
CA SER A 172 2.60 31.24 -3.57
C SER A 172 3.57 32.41 -3.73
N LYS A 173 4.41 32.70 -2.73
CA LYS A 173 5.37 33.83 -2.76
C LYS A 173 6.32 33.79 -3.97
N PRO A 174 7.02 32.67 -4.24
CA PRO A 174 7.92 32.60 -5.40
C PRO A 174 7.17 32.37 -6.73
N ALA A 175 5.97 31.77 -6.69
CA ALA A 175 5.32 31.24 -7.89
C ALA A 175 4.36 32.22 -8.60
N TRP A 176 3.65 33.08 -7.85
CA TRP A 176 2.53 33.86 -8.43
C TRP A 176 2.96 35.18 -9.09
N GLY A 177 4.05 35.80 -8.61
CA GLY A 177 4.55 37.06 -9.14
C GLY A 177 3.55 38.24 -9.03
N GLN A 178 3.95 39.41 -9.51
CA GLN A 178 3.08 40.60 -9.53
C GLN A 178 2.16 40.61 -10.76
N PRO A 179 0.90 41.11 -10.65
CA PRO A 179 0.29 41.76 -9.48
C PRO A 179 -0.35 40.79 -8.46
N LEU A 180 -0.32 39.48 -8.70
CA LEU A 180 -1.04 38.50 -7.86
C LEU A 180 -0.52 38.44 -6.41
N THR A 181 0.76 38.75 -6.19
CA THR A 181 1.35 38.84 -4.83
C THR A 181 0.97 40.10 -4.06
N ASP A 182 0.38 41.11 -4.71
CA ASP A 182 -0.17 42.30 -4.05
C ASP A 182 -1.65 42.12 -3.64
N LEU A 183 -2.29 41.05 -4.13
CA LEU A 183 -3.69 40.73 -3.86
C LEU A 183 -3.79 39.70 -2.73
N ALA A 184 -4.83 39.82 -1.90
CA ALA A 184 -5.02 38.89 -0.80
C ALA A 184 -5.37 37.49 -1.31
N ARG A 185 -4.60 36.48 -0.89
CA ARG A 185 -4.89 35.06 -1.12
C ARG A 185 -5.96 34.57 -0.15
N ALA A 186 -6.97 33.86 -0.69
CA ALA A 186 -7.97 33.13 0.09
C ALA A 186 -7.90 31.64 -0.27
N ASP A 187 -7.61 30.79 0.72
CA ASP A 187 -7.70 29.34 0.55
C ASP A 187 -9.08 28.86 1.03
N VAL A 188 -9.67 27.89 0.32
CA VAL A 188 -10.95 27.25 0.68
C VAL A 188 -10.80 25.73 0.66
N GLN A 189 -11.67 25.01 1.35
CA GLN A 189 -11.77 23.56 1.18
C GLN A 189 -12.55 23.25 -0.09
N GLN A 190 -12.24 22.17 -0.80
CA GLN A 190 -13.01 21.77 -1.99
C GLN A 190 -14.51 21.55 -1.67
N ALA A 191 -14.83 21.10 -0.45
CA ALA A 191 -16.21 20.98 0.03
C ALA A 191 -16.98 22.31 0.09
N ASP A 192 -16.26 23.45 0.16
CA ASP A 192 -16.81 24.80 0.20
C ASP A 192 -17.22 25.31 -1.19
N VAL A 193 -16.80 24.66 -2.29
CA VAL A 193 -17.15 25.12 -3.65
C VAL A 193 -18.65 24.95 -3.90
N ALA A 194 -19.23 23.82 -3.50
CA ALA A 194 -20.68 23.61 -3.60
C ALA A 194 -21.47 24.62 -2.75
N ALA A 195 -20.90 25.00 -1.60
CA ALA A 195 -21.45 26.05 -0.74
C ALA A 195 -21.50 27.41 -1.44
N LEU A 196 -20.39 27.78 -2.05
CA LEU A 196 -20.23 29.02 -2.81
C LEU A 196 -21.19 29.06 -4.00
N MET A 197 -21.25 27.99 -4.80
CA MET A 197 -22.16 27.90 -5.96
C MET A 197 -23.63 28.04 -5.54
N THR A 198 -24.02 27.38 -4.45
CA THR A 198 -25.39 27.49 -3.91
C THR A 198 -25.71 28.92 -3.49
N ALA A 199 -24.76 29.61 -2.87
CA ALA A 199 -24.91 31.00 -2.45
C ALA A 199 -25.02 31.95 -3.66
N LEU A 200 -24.26 31.72 -4.73
CA LEU A 200 -24.34 32.49 -5.98
C LEU A 200 -25.68 32.28 -6.70
N LEU A 201 -26.17 31.03 -6.74
CA LEU A 201 -27.43 30.67 -7.40
C LEU A 201 -28.68 31.04 -6.58
N GLY A 202 -28.54 31.28 -5.28
CA GLY A 202 -29.67 31.53 -4.38
C GLY A 202 -30.60 30.33 -4.17
N VAL A 203 -30.06 29.10 -4.32
CA VAL A 203 -30.82 27.84 -4.23
C VAL A 203 -30.66 27.17 -2.86
N ASP A 204 -31.41 26.09 -2.62
CA ASP A 204 -31.35 25.35 -1.36
C ASP A 204 -30.02 24.59 -1.22
N TRP A 205 -29.57 24.44 0.03
CA TRP A 205 -28.29 23.81 0.34
C TRP A 205 -28.26 22.30 0.00
N PRO A 206 -27.17 21.79 -0.62
CA PRO A 206 -27.06 20.37 -0.95
C PRO A 206 -27.18 19.49 0.30
N MET A 207 -28.03 18.46 0.22
CA MET A 207 -28.18 17.49 1.31
C MET A 207 -26.83 16.81 1.60
N ASN A 208 -26.44 16.78 2.87
CA ASN A 208 -25.17 16.23 3.39
C ASN A 208 -23.91 17.06 3.13
N SER A 209 -23.99 18.24 2.51
CA SER A 209 -22.81 19.10 2.41
C SER A 209 -22.40 19.62 3.79
N VAL A 210 -21.11 19.53 4.08
CA VAL A 210 -20.44 20.11 5.27
C VAL A 210 -19.61 21.33 4.92
N GLY A 211 -19.68 21.79 3.66
CA GLY A 211 -18.97 22.98 3.21
C GLY A 211 -19.44 24.24 3.94
N VAL A 212 -18.61 25.26 3.94
CA VAL A 212 -18.91 26.57 4.53
C VAL A 212 -18.72 27.63 3.46
N VAL A 213 -19.57 28.65 3.45
CA VAL A 213 -19.41 29.78 2.52
C VAL A 213 -18.10 30.51 2.83
N PRO A 214 -17.15 30.60 1.89
CA PRO A 214 -15.86 31.24 2.15
C PRO A 214 -15.96 32.70 2.58
N GLY A 215 -15.18 33.09 3.60
CA GLY A 215 -15.16 34.47 4.12
C GLY A 215 -16.33 34.83 5.04
N LEU A 216 -16.99 33.84 5.65
CA LEU A 216 -18.13 34.07 6.54
C LEU A 216 -17.81 34.98 7.74
N VAL A 217 -16.67 34.80 8.41
CA VAL A 217 -16.25 35.64 9.56
C VAL A 217 -14.83 36.17 9.43
N GLN A 218 -13.93 35.40 8.80
CA GLN A 218 -12.53 35.77 8.66
C GLN A 218 -12.05 35.50 7.25
N GLY A 219 -11.08 36.31 6.81
CA GLY A 219 -10.48 36.20 5.49
C GLY A 219 -11.28 36.90 4.39
N PRO A 220 -10.64 37.13 3.23
CA PRO A 220 -11.31 37.70 2.08
C PRO A 220 -12.28 36.66 1.46
N GLY A 221 -13.59 36.85 1.60
CA GLY A 221 -14.61 36.02 0.95
C GLY A 221 -14.72 36.27 -0.56
N TYR A 222 -15.51 35.44 -1.25
CA TYR A 222 -15.74 35.59 -2.71
C TYR A 222 -17.01 36.37 -3.06
N LEU A 223 -17.96 36.51 -2.14
CA LEU A 223 -19.24 37.17 -2.42
C LEU A 223 -19.15 38.69 -2.27
N LYS A 224 -19.76 39.43 -3.19
CA LYS A 224 -19.78 40.91 -3.17
C LYS A 224 -20.66 41.39 -2.02
N GLU A 225 -20.06 42.14 -1.11
CA GLU A 225 -20.78 42.88 -0.06
C GLU A 225 -21.11 44.28 -0.62
N SER A 226 -22.36 44.53 -1.05
CA SER A 226 -22.75 45.86 -1.57
C SER A 226 -23.15 46.84 -0.45
N ASP A 227 -22.38 47.92 -0.25
CA ASP A 227 -22.61 49.07 0.64
C ASP A 227 -23.15 48.73 2.06
N LYS A 228 -23.82 49.66 2.76
CA LYS A 228 -24.35 49.50 4.14
C LYS A 228 -25.29 48.29 4.34
N ARG A 229 -25.66 47.58 3.26
CA ARG A 229 -26.44 46.35 3.25
C ARG A 229 -25.60 45.09 2.99
N GLY A 230 -24.28 45.19 2.79
CA GLY A 230 -23.40 44.04 2.54
C GLY A 230 -23.24 43.12 3.75
N ASP A 231 -23.11 43.71 4.94
CA ASP A 231 -23.15 42.95 6.20
C ASP A 231 -24.52 42.31 6.44
N GLU A 232 -25.58 43.05 6.11
CA GLU A 232 -26.96 42.55 6.12
C GLU A 232 -27.13 41.40 5.11
N GLN A 233 -26.58 41.51 3.91
CA GLN A 233 -26.67 40.51 2.86
C GLN A 233 -25.83 39.27 3.20
N MET A 234 -24.64 39.38 3.78
CA MET A 234 -23.87 38.24 4.26
C MET A 234 -24.52 37.58 5.49
N ALA A 235 -25.10 38.37 6.39
CA ALA A 235 -25.88 37.86 7.50
C ALA A 235 -27.25 37.29 7.08
N ARG A 236 -27.87 37.76 5.98
CA ARG A 236 -29.16 37.28 5.43
C ARG A 236 -29.02 36.17 4.40
N ILE A 237 -27.94 36.14 3.62
CA ILE A 237 -27.37 34.91 3.03
C ILE A 237 -27.35 33.96 4.20
N GLY A 238 -26.77 34.35 5.33
CA GLY A 238 -26.88 33.71 6.64
C GLY A 238 -28.21 33.34 7.24
N VAL A 239 -29.38 33.77 6.72
CA VAL A 239 -30.67 33.64 7.41
C VAL A 239 -31.84 33.68 6.46
N ALA A 240 -32.40 32.51 6.19
CA ALA A 240 -33.84 32.41 5.99
C ALA A 240 -34.35 30.98 6.24
N ASN A 241 -35.21 30.82 7.24
CA ASN A 241 -36.33 29.89 7.15
C ASN A 241 -37.53 30.70 6.64
N ALA A 242 -38.29 30.11 5.73
CA ALA A 242 -39.43 30.72 5.08
C ALA A 242 -40.47 31.31 6.06
N ARG A 243 -40.87 32.55 5.79
CA ARG A 243 -42.28 32.92 5.56
C ARG A 243 -42.29 34.05 4.54
N VAL A 244 -42.33 33.70 3.26
CA VAL A 244 -42.75 34.64 2.20
C VAL A 244 -44.26 34.48 2.06
N ARG A 245 -45.00 35.48 2.54
CA ARG A 245 -46.04 36.08 1.73
C ARG A 245 -45.59 37.50 1.48
N ASP A 246 -45.39 37.78 0.20
CA ASP A 246 -45.32 39.08 -0.45
C ASP A 246 -44.00 39.89 -0.37
N PHE A 247 -43.59 40.31 -1.57
CA PHE A 247 -42.52 41.22 -2.00
C PHE A 247 -41.09 40.67 -2.19
N ASP A 248 -40.75 40.62 -3.49
CA ASP A 248 -39.49 40.40 -4.21
C ASP A 248 -38.19 40.56 -3.42
N VAL A 249 -37.38 39.48 -3.45
CA VAL A 249 -35.91 39.36 -3.62
C VAL A 249 -35.53 37.90 -3.20
N PRO A 250 -34.63 37.17 -3.89
CA PRO A 250 -34.23 35.81 -3.51
C PRO A 250 -33.42 35.81 -2.20
N LYS A 251 -33.95 35.17 -1.15
CA LYS A 251 -33.47 35.21 0.25
C LYS A 251 -33.19 33.80 0.81
N ARG A 252 -32.05 33.14 0.52
CA ARG A 252 -31.75 31.78 1.03
C ARG A 252 -30.25 31.45 0.99
N SER A 253 -29.59 31.06 2.11
CA SER A 253 -28.31 30.31 2.04
C SER A 253 -27.78 29.73 3.39
N LEU A 254 -27.34 30.53 4.37
CA LEU A 254 -26.43 30.15 5.45
C LEU A 254 -27.04 29.80 6.83
N LEU A 255 -28.30 30.15 7.14
CA LEU A 255 -29.02 29.49 8.25
C LEU A 255 -29.42 28.09 7.80
N THR A 256 -29.62 27.90 6.50
CA THR A 256 -29.80 26.58 5.90
C THR A 256 -28.51 25.78 6.02
N VAL A 257 -27.33 26.38 5.82
CA VAL A 257 -26.02 25.72 6.11
C VAL A 257 -25.92 25.31 7.57
N LEU A 258 -26.04 26.29 8.47
CA LEU A 258 -25.91 26.07 9.89
C LEU A 258 -26.94 25.03 10.39
N LYS A 259 -28.21 25.17 9.99
CA LYS A 259 -29.25 24.20 10.34
C LYS A 259 -28.96 22.86 9.68
N ALA A 260 -28.52 22.79 8.43
CA ALA A 260 -28.19 21.51 7.80
C ALA A 260 -27.06 20.78 8.55
N ILE A 261 -25.96 21.47 8.87
CA ILE A 261 -24.83 20.89 9.61
C ILE A 261 -25.27 20.53 11.05
N LEU A 262 -26.03 21.39 11.72
CA LEU A 262 -26.54 21.14 13.08
C LEU A 262 -27.58 20.01 13.12
N GLU A 263 -28.45 19.90 12.13
CA GLU A 263 -29.40 18.79 12.02
C GLU A 263 -28.68 17.47 11.75
N GLN A 264 -27.62 17.47 10.92
CA GLN A 264 -26.77 16.28 10.78
C GLN A 264 -26.21 15.84 12.14
N TYR A 265 -25.73 16.77 12.97
CA TYR A 265 -25.28 16.46 14.33
C TYR A 265 -26.43 15.97 15.21
N ARG A 266 -27.57 16.66 15.25
CA ARG A 266 -28.75 16.30 16.07
C ARG A 266 -29.27 14.90 15.76
N VAL A 267 -29.34 14.53 14.49
CA VAL A 267 -29.75 13.19 14.05
C VAL A 267 -28.75 12.15 14.54
N LYS A 268 -27.45 12.34 14.31
CA LYS A 268 -26.40 11.41 14.76
C LYS A 268 -26.35 11.31 16.28
N HIS A 269 -26.50 12.42 17.00
CA HIS A 269 -26.59 12.50 18.45
C HIS A 269 -27.77 11.66 18.95
N THR A 270 -28.96 11.83 18.38
CA THR A 270 -30.17 11.10 18.78
C THR A 270 -30.02 9.60 18.55
N ILE A 271 -29.44 9.20 17.40
CA ILE A 271 -29.17 7.79 17.11
C ILE A 271 -28.20 7.22 18.15
N LYS A 272 -27.10 7.92 18.45
CA LYS A 272 -26.10 7.45 19.42
C LYS A 272 -26.64 7.45 20.86
N SER A 273 -27.37 8.46 21.29
CA SER A 273 -27.92 8.56 22.65
C SER A 273 -28.97 7.49 22.94
N LYS A 274 -29.81 7.15 21.95
CA LYS A 274 -30.84 6.11 22.09
C LYS A 274 -30.27 4.70 22.21
N HIS A 275 -29.17 4.42 21.49
CA HIS A 275 -28.67 3.06 21.34
C HIS A 275 -27.42 2.77 22.17
N HIS A 276 -26.65 3.78 22.61
CA HIS A 276 -25.40 3.56 23.32
C HIS A 276 -25.57 3.50 24.87
N LEU A 277 -25.24 2.35 25.49
CA LEU A 277 -25.41 2.06 26.93
C LEU A 277 -24.86 3.13 27.90
N ARG A 278 -23.74 3.78 27.55
CA ARG A 278 -23.15 4.89 28.32
C ARG A 278 -22.82 6.03 27.37
N TYR A 279 -23.87 6.61 26.77
CA TYR A 279 -23.70 7.77 25.92
C TYR A 279 -23.26 9.00 26.73
N LYS A 280 -22.26 9.72 26.25
CA LYS A 280 -21.85 11.04 26.71
C LYS A 280 -22.02 12.01 25.56
N SER A 281 -22.75 13.09 25.81
CA SER A 281 -22.92 14.19 24.85
C SER A 281 -21.59 14.90 24.59
N PHE A 282 -21.45 15.48 23.40
CA PHE A 282 -20.34 16.40 23.13
C PHE A 282 -20.55 17.66 23.98
N PRO A 283 -19.64 18.02 24.90
CA PRO A 283 -19.92 19.05 25.91
C PRO A 283 -20.33 20.42 25.34
N PRO A 284 -19.71 20.95 24.26
CA PRO A 284 -20.15 22.22 23.65
C PRO A 284 -21.58 22.21 23.07
N LEU A 285 -22.15 21.04 22.79
CA LEU A 285 -23.49 20.86 22.23
C LEU A 285 -24.32 19.92 23.10
N GLU A 286 -24.18 20.05 24.41
CA GLU A 286 -24.96 19.27 25.36
C GLU A 286 -26.44 19.68 25.31
N PRO A 287 -27.40 18.71 25.29
CA PRO A 287 -28.81 19.04 25.36
C PRO A 287 -29.15 19.79 26.66
N TYR A 288 -29.89 20.89 26.54
CA TYR A 288 -30.31 21.69 27.69
C TYR A 288 -31.57 21.14 28.36
N ALA A 289 -31.77 21.50 29.63
CA ALA A 289 -32.97 21.18 30.42
C ALA A 289 -33.32 19.67 30.40
N GLY A 290 -32.32 18.81 30.61
CA GLY A 290 -32.52 17.35 30.64
C GLY A 290 -32.94 16.75 29.29
N GLY A 291 -32.62 17.41 28.18
CA GLY A 291 -32.98 16.97 26.83
C GLY A 291 -34.28 17.55 26.28
N ALA A 292 -34.95 18.44 27.02
CA ALA A 292 -36.15 19.13 26.53
C ALA A 292 -35.85 20.07 25.34
N LEU A 293 -34.61 20.57 25.25
CA LEU A 293 -34.14 21.35 24.10
C LEU A 293 -33.06 20.55 23.35
N PRO A 294 -33.14 20.46 22.00
CA PRO A 294 -32.14 19.75 21.23
C PRO A 294 -30.78 20.47 21.27
N PRO A 295 -29.67 19.77 21.02
CA PRO A 295 -28.34 20.36 20.92
C PRO A 295 -28.30 21.64 20.05
N GLY A 296 -27.60 22.68 20.49
CA GLY A 296 -27.46 23.93 19.74
C GLY A 296 -28.72 24.81 19.70
N ALA A 297 -29.78 24.48 20.45
CA ALA A 297 -31.05 25.23 20.40
C ALA A 297 -30.98 26.62 21.03
N LEU A 298 -30.18 26.82 22.08
CA LEU A 298 -30.05 28.13 22.72
C LEU A 298 -29.18 29.06 21.87
N GLU A 299 -28.12 28.51 21.30
CA GLU A 299 -27.20 29.17 20.37
C GLU A 299 -27.96 29.63 19.12
N LEU A 300 -28.82 28.75 18.58
CA LEU A 300 -29.67 29.09 17.45
C LEU A 300 -30.68 30.20 17.79
N ARG A 301 -31.32 30.15 18.97
CA ARG A 301 -32.23 31.20 19.44
C ARG A 301 -31.52 32.54 19.63
N GLU A 302 -30.29 32.52 20.13
CA GLU A 302 -29.48 33.73 20.29
C GLU A 302 -29.12 34.34 18.94
N ILE A 303 -28.76 33.50 17.95
CA ILE A 303 -28.55 33.95 16.57
C ILE A 303 -29.83 34.58 16.02
N GLU A 304 -30.99 33.90 16.15
CA GLU A 304 -32.31 34.41 15.75
C GLU A 304 -32.68 35.75 16.42
N ARG A 305 -32.29 35.94 17.68
CA ARG A 305 -32.47 37.20 18.42
C ARG A 305 -31.58 38.32 17.88
N LEU A 306 -30.28 38.05 17.67
CA LEU A 306 -29.33 39.01 17.12
C LEU A 306 -29.72 39.45 15.71
N LEU A 307 -30.35 38.55 14.95
CA LEU A 307 -30.91 38.84 13.63
C LEU A 307 -32.10 39.78 13.67
N ALA A 308 -33.04 39.53 14.58
CA ALA A 308 -34.15 40.44 14.80
C ALA A 308 -33.65 41.83 15.23
N ALA A 309 -32.53 41.87 15.95
CA ALA A 309 -31.86 43.10 16.37
C ALA A 309 -30.96 43.74 15.28
N GLN A 310 -30.83 43.13 14.10
CA GLN A 310 -29.99 43.59 12.99
C GLN A 310 -28.49 43.75 13.35
N ASP A 311 -27.99 43.00 14.34
CA ASP A 311 -26.57 42.98 14.69
C ASP A 311 -25.80 41.97 13.82
N TRP A 312 -25.57 42.35 12.57
CA TRP A 312 -25.00 41.48 11.53
C TRP A 312 -23.62 40.92 11.88
N LYS A 313 -22.79 41.72 12.55
CA LYS A 313 -21.45 41.31 12.95
C LYS A 313 -21.50 40.22 14.03
N ALA A 314 -22.34 40.41 15.06
CA ALA A 314 -22.51 39.41 16.11
C ALA A 314 -23.14 38.11 15.56
N VAL A 315 -24.10 38.23 14.63
CA VAL A 315 -24.70 37.07 13.94
C VAL A 315 -23.63 36.24 13.23
N ARG A 316 -22.81 36.87 12.37
CA ARG A 316 -21.75 36.17 11.62
C ARG A 316 -20.82 35.43 12.57
N GLN A 317 -20.35 36.10 13.62
CA GLN A 317 -19.46 35.51 14.64
C GLN A 317 -20.09 34.32 15.37
N ARG A 318 -21.34 34.45 15.81
CA ARG A 318 -22.05 33.38 16.53
C ARG A 318 -22.39 32.21 15.61
N ALA A 319 -22.75 32.47 14.36
CA ALA A 319 -23.03 31.44 13.37
C ALA A 319 -21.78 30.61 13.04
N GLN A 320 -20.63 31.24 12.79
CA GLN A 320 -19.37 30.54 12.58
C GLN A 320 -18.98 29.71 13.80
N HIS A 321 -19.05 30.28 15.00
CA HIS A 321 -18.74 29.54 16.21
C HIS A 321 -19.61 28.29 16.36
N LEU A 322 -20.91 28.40 16.06
CA LEU A 322 -21.82 27.25 16.10
C LEU A 322 -21.50 26.23 15.00
N ILE A 323 -21.12 26.66 13.79
CA ILE A 323 -20.63 25.77 12.72
C ILE A 323 -19.40 25.00 13.20
N ASP A 324 -18.40 25.70 13.74
CA ASP A 324 -17.13 25.10 14.18
C ASP A 324 -17.36 24.02 15.25
N ILE A 325 -18.10 24.34 16.32
CA ILE A 325 -18.40 23.35 17.38
C ILE A 325 -19.30 22.22 16.87
N THR A 326 -20.14 22.46 15.86
CA THR A 326 -20.97 21.41 15.27
C THR A 326 -20.14 20.45 14.43
N LEU A 327 -19.19 20.96 13.63
CA LEU A 327 -18.24 20.14 12.89
C LEU A 327 -17.35 19.32 13.84
N GLU A 328 -16.86 19.91 14.93
CA GLU A 328 -16.17 19.17 15.99
C GLU A 328 -17.05 18.10 16.64
N GLY A 329 -18.32 18.41 16.90
CA GLY A 329 -19.30 17.48 17.43
C GLY A 329 -19.58 16.30 16.48
N LEU A 330 -19.62 16.55 15.16
CA LEU A 330 -19.73 15.49 14.15
C LEU A 330 -18.52 14.56 14.19
N VAL A 331 -17.30 15.11 14.27
CA VAL A 331 -16.06 14.33 14.42
C VAL A 331 -16.06 13.52 15.72
N TYR A 332 -16.53 14.10 16.82
CA TYR A 332 -16.69 13.39 18.10
C TYR A 332 -17.59 12.16 17.96
N LEU A 333 -18.76 12.31 17.32
CA LEU A 333 -19.70 11.20 17.11
C LEU A 333 -19.17 10.14 16.14
N GLN A 334 -18.39 10.54 15.13
CA GLN A 334 -17.72 9.62 14.20
C GLN A 334 -16.65 8.79 14.91
N ARG A 335 -15.91 9.39 15.86
CA ARG A 335 -14.84 8.73 16.62
C ARG A 335 -15.33 8.01 17.89
N TYR A 336 -16.63 8.02 18.17
CA TYR A 336 -17.19 7.62 19.45
C TYR A 336 -16.81 6.19 19.87
N ASP A 337 -16.86 5.24 18.94
CA ASP A 337 -16.58 3.82 19.21
C ASP A 337 -15.09 3.46 19.11
N ARG A 338 -14.22 4.42 18.79
CA ARG A 338 -12.80 4.20 18.47
C ARG A 338 -12.05 3.44 19.56
N TYR A 339 -12.27 3.78 20.83
CA TYR A 339 -11.55 3.14 21.94
C TYR A 339 -11.97 1.69 22.16
N VAL A 340 -13.27 1.40 22.05
CA VAL A 340 -13.81 0.03 22.16
C VAL A 340 -13.25 -0.83 21.04
N LEU A 341 -13.28 -0.33 19.80
CA LEU A 341 -12.69 -1.04 18.66
C LEU A 341 -11.19 -1.25 18.79
N ARG A 342 -10.44 -0.21 19.21
CA ARG A 342 -8.99 -0.33 19.45
C ARG A 342 -8.67 -1.41 20.47
N PHE A 343 -9.45 -1.50 21.55
CA PHE A 343 -9.29 -2.56 22.55
C PHE A 343 -9.54 -3.96 21.95
N ILE A 344 -10.67 -4.15 21.25
CA ILE A 344 -11.04 -5.45 20.66
C ILE A 344 -9.99 -5.91 19.63
N VAL A 345 -9.59 -5.01 18.73
CA VAL A 345 -8.60 -5.31 17.68
C VAL A 345 -7.24 -5.62 18.30
N THR A 346 -6.80 -4.85 19.30
CA THR A 346 -5.53 -5.11 20.01
C THR A 346 -5.56 -6.45 20.73
N ALA A 347 -6.64 -6.77 21.43
CA ALA A 347 -6.82 -8.07 22.05
C ALA A 347 -6.79 -9.20 21.00
N GLY A 348 -7.40 -8.98 19.83
CA GLY A 348 -7.35 -9.92 18.71
C GLY A 348 -5.92 -10.20 18.24
N TYR A 349 -5.13 -9.15 18.00
CA TYR A 349 -3.72 -9.29 17.60
C TYR A 349 -2.87 -9.97 18.69
N ILE A 350 -2.98 -9.55 19.95
CA ILE A 350 -2.23 -10.18 21.06
C ILE A 350 -2.62 -11.65 21.20
N GLY A 351 -3.92 -11.96 21.16
CA GLY A 351 -4.41 -13.34 21.22
C GLY A 351 -3.89 -14.19 20.07
N TRP A 352 -3.87 -13.65 18.85
CA TRP A 352 -3.35 -14.36 17.68
C TRP A 352 -1.83 -14.61 17.76
N MET A 353 -1.04 -13.61 18.21
CA MET A 353 0.40 -13.77 18.44
C MET A 353 0.69 -14.86 19.47
N LEU A 354 -0.02 -14.85 20.61
CA LEU A 354 0.15 -15.83 21.68
C LEU A 354 -0.25 -17.25 21.22
N LEU A 355 -1.37 -17.39 20.51
CA LEU A 355 -1.81 -18.67 19.97
C LEU A 355 -0.83 -19.22 18.94
N SER A 356 -0.29 -18.35 18.07
CA SER A 356 0.73 -18.72 17.09
C SER A 356 2.03 -19.19 17.76
N ALA A 357 2.48 -18.48 18.79
CA ALA A 357 3.66 -18.85 19.57
C ALA A 357 3.47 -20.20 20.28
N LEU A 358 2.28 -20.43 20.86
CA LEU A 358 1.90 -21.70 21.50
C LEU A 358 1.98 -22.87 20.52
N HIS A 359 1.39 -22.70 19.32
CA HIS A 359 1.41 -23.70 18.28
C HIS A 359 2.83 -24.02 17.78
N VAL A 360 3.69 -23.01 17.65
CA VAL A 360 5.11 -23.18 17.28
C VAL A 360 5.86 -23.99 18.34
N LEU A 361 5.67 -23.67 19.62
CA LEU A 361 6.32 -24.38 20.72
C LEU A 361 5.90 -25.85 20.75
N HIS A 362 4.60 -26.12 20.64
CA HIS A 362 4.06 -27.47 20.62
C HIS A 362 4.55 -28.31 19.44
N THR A 363 4.63 -27.73 18.24
CA THR A 363 4.92 -28.51 17.01
C THR A 363 6.41 -28.71 16.77
N HIS A 364 7.25 -27.73 17.11
CA HIS A 364 8.63 -27.64 16.61
C HIS A 364 9.71 -27.55 17.69
N VAL A 365 9.32 -27.45 18.96
CA VAL A 365 10.26 -27.35 20.09
C VAL A 365 10.10 -28.52 21.04
N LEU A 366 8.87 -28.90 21.39
CA LEU A 366 8.60 -30.05 22.25
C LEU A 366 8.81 -31.39 21.51
N PRO A 367 9.35 -32.44 22.18
CA PRO A 367 9.40 -33.78 21.62
C PRO A 367 7.99 -34.29 21.29
N PRO A 368 7.78 -35.07 20.21
CA PRO A 368 6.50 -35.69 19.93
C PRO A 368 6.20 -36.72 21.01
N ASN A 369 5.45 -36.33 22.04
CA ASN A 369 5.10 -37.21 23.13
C ASN A 369 3.78 -37.93 22.81
N PRO A 370 3.75 -39.28 22.77
CA PRO A 370 2.52 -40.03 22.48
C PRO A 370 1.45 -39.95 23.60
N VAL A 371 1.70 -39.20 24.68
CA VAL A 371 0.87 -39.13 25.89
C VAL A 371 -0.17 -38.00 25.88
N LEU A 372 -0.04 -37.01 24.98
CA LEU A 372 -1.14 -36.08 24.69
C LEU A 372 -2.15 -36.75 23.74
N LYS A 373 -2.71 -37.90 24.16
CA LYS A 373 -4.08 -38.21 23.73
C LYS A 373 -4.92 -37.06 24.25
N SER A 374 -5.64 -36.39 23.35
CA SER A 374 -6.79 -35.61 23.78
C SER A 374 -7.57 -36.52 24.74
N THR A 375 -7.65 -36.13 26.00
CA THR A 375 -8.85 -36.47 26.74
C THR A 375 -9.93 -35.77 25.93
N ASP A 376 -10.62 -36.53 25.09
CA ASP A 376 -11.89 -36.12 24.49
C ASP A 376 -12.88 -35.99 25.66
N ASP A 377 -12.66 -34.95 26.46
CA ASP A 377 -13.58 -34.52 27.49
C ASP A 377 -14.73 -33.88 26.72
N THR A 378 -15.70 -34.72 26.41
CA THR A 378 -16.92 -34.37 25.65
C THR A 378 -17.88 -33.50 26.46
N GLY A 379 -17.49 -33.11 27.69
CA GLY A 379 -18.19 -32.18 28.55
C GLY A 379 -17.90 -30.71 28.21
N ILE A 380 -18.89 -29.85 28.47
CA ILE A 380 -18.71 -28.39 28.40
C ILE A 380 -17.79 -27.97 29.56
N SER A 381 -16.60 -27.45 29.26
CA SER A 381 -15.69 -26.97 30.29
C SER A 381 -16.17 -25.63 30.89
N VAL A 382 -15.73 -25.30 32.11
CA VAL A 382 -15.99 -23.97 32.73
C VAL A 382 -15.54 -22.84 31.81
N LEU A 383 -14.43 -23.04 31.10
CA LEU A 383 -13.91 -22.08 30.14
C LEU A 383 -14.84 -21.90 28.92
N ASP A 384 -15.51 -22.96 28.47
CA ASP A 384 -16.51 -22.88 27.39
C ASP A 384 -17.77 -22.12 27.82
N LEU A 385 -18.21 -22.32 29.07
CA LEU A 385 -19.31 -21.56 29.65
C LEU A 385 -18.96 -20.07 29.77
N LEU A 386 -17.75 -19.74 30.26
CA LEU A 386 -17.28 -18.36 30.36
C LEU A 386 -17.16 -17.69 28.99
N ALA A 387 -16.56 -18.36 28.01
CA ALA A 387 -16.44 -17.83 26.64
C ALA A 387 -17.82 -17.62 25.98
N SER A 388 -18.77 -18.54 26.21
CA SER A 388 -20.15 -18.41 25.73
C SER A 388 -20.87 -17.24 26.40
N MET A 389 -20.70 -17.06 27.72
CA MET A 389 -21.26 -15.94 28.46
C MET A 389 -20.72 -14.59 27.96
N VAL A 390 -19.39 -14.48 27.76
CA VAL A 390 -18.76 -13.28 27.20
C VAL A 390 -19.28 -13.02 25.78
N SER A 391 -19.38 -14.05 24.95
CA SER A 391 -19.92 -13.93 23.58
C SER A 391 -21.35 -13.43 23.57
N LEU A 392 -22.24 -14.03 24.38
CA LEU A 392 -23.64 -13.61 24.49
C LEU A 392 -23.76 -12.17 25.01
N PHE A 393 -22.95 -11.80 26.00
CA PHE A 393 -22.93 -10.44 26.53
C PHE A 393 -22.47 -9.43 25.47
N THR A 394 -21.37 -9.70 24.75
CA THR A 394 -20.86 -8.82 23.70
C THR A 394 -21.85 -8.70 22.53
N VAL A 395 -22.43 -9.81 22.06
CA VAL A 395 -23.48 -9.81 21.04
C VAL A 395 -24.69 -9.01 21.50
N GLY A 396 -25.12 -9.19 22.75
CA GLY A 396 -26.22 -8.44 23.35
C GLY A 396 -25.96 -6.93 23.38
N ILE A 397 -24.75 -6.51 23.78
CA ILE A 397 -24.33 -5.10 23.75
C ILE A 397 -24.39 -4.55 22.32
N PHE A 398 -23.76 -5.21 21.36
CA PHE A 398 -23.74 -4.72 19.98
C PHE A 398 -25.13 -4.71 19.33
N ALA A 399 -25.97 -5.70 19.63
CA ALA A 399 -27.35 -5.74 19.14
C ALA A 399 -28.18 -4.59 19.70
N TYR A 400 -28.05 -4.30 21.00
CA TYR A 400 -28.68 -3.15 21.63
C TYR A 400 -28.20 -1.83 21.03
N GLN A 401 -26.88 -1.72 20.81
CA GLN A 401 -26.22 -0.55 20.21
C GLN A 401 -26.45 -0.38 18.71
N ARG A 402 -27.08 -1.36 18.04
CA ARG A 402 -27.19 -1.44 16.57
C ARG A 402 -25.83 -1.24 15.89
N SER A 403 -24.79 -1.84 16.46
CA SER A 403 -23.43 -1.76 15.93
C SER A 403 -23.36 -2.41 14.54
N PRO A 404 -22.43 -1.97 13.66
CA PRO A 404 -22.18 -2.62 12.39
C PRO A 404 -21.87 -4.12 12.58
N TRP A 405 -22.30 -4.96 11.62
CA TRP A 405 -22.08 -6.41 11.69
C TRP A 405 -20.59 -6.79 11.81
N THR A 406 -19.69 -5.94 11.31
CA THR A 406 -18.22 -6.13 11.40
C THR A 406 -17.72 -6.13 12.85
N TYR A 407 -18.38 -5.44 13.78
CA TYR A 407 -17.96 -5.40 15.19
C TYR A 407 -18.10 -6.78 15.85
N TYR A 408 -19.14 -7.52 15.49
CA TYR A 408 -19.37 -8.88 15.96
C TYR A 408 -18.26 -9.81 15.49
N LEU A 409 -17.86 -9.67 14.23
CA LEU A 409 -16.73 -10.41 13.67
C LEU A 409 -15.44 -10.10 14.42
N TYR A 410 -15.15 -8.81 14.66
CA TYR A 410 -13.94 -8.40 15.40
C TYR A 410 -13.92 -8.92 16.84
N ALA A 411 -15.06 -8.98 17.53
CA ALA A 411 -15.12 -9.48 18.90
C ALA A 411 -15.02 -11.01 19.00
N ALA A 412 -15.48 -11.75 17.98
CA ALA A 412 -15.42 -13.21 17.98
C ALA A 412 -13.98 -13.74 18.06
N PHE A 413 -13.06 -13.11 17.33
CA PHE A 413 -11.65 -13.54 17.26
C PHE A 413 -10.92 -13.55 18.62
N PRO A 414 -10.82 -12.45 19.38
CA PRO A 414 -10.16 -12.48 20.67
C PRO A 414 -10.82 -13.46 21.65
N ILE A 415 -12.15 -13.56 21.67
CA ILE A 415 -12.83 -14.54 22.53
C ILE A 415 -12.39 -15.96 22.20
N TYR A 416 -12.34 -16.32 20.91
CA TYR A 416 -11.88 -17.61 20.45
C TYR A 416 -10.39 -17.85 20.78
N PHE A 417 -9.52 -16.87 20.51
CA PHE A 417 -8.08 -17.01 20.74
C PHE A 417 -7.75 -17.18 22.22
N PHE A 418 -8.27 -16.31 23.10
CA PHE A 418 -7.99 -16.39 24.53
C PHE A 418 -8.58 -17.65 25.18
N ARG A 419 -9.75 -18.12 24.73
CA ARG A 419 -10.26 -19.44 25.11
C ARG A 419 -9.27 -20.56 24.72
N SER A 420 -8.77 -20.53 23.49
CA SER A 420 -7.85 -21.57 22.99
C SER A 420 -6.52 -21.54 23.75
N ILE A 421 -5.95 -20.35 23.98
CA ILE A 421 -4.72 -20.14 24.76
C ILE A 421 -4.87 -20.67 26.19
N LEU A 422 -5.95 -20.35 26.88
CA LEU A 422 -6.15 -20.81 28.25
C LEU A 422 -6.32 -22.34 28.34
N ARG A 423 -6.96 -22.96 27.33
CA ARG A 423 -7.14 -24.42 27.27
C ARG A 423 -5.83 -25.15 26.97
N GLU A 424 -5.16 -24.78 25.88
CA GLU A 424 -3.95 -25.44 25.41
C GLU A 424 -2.71 -25.07 26.24
N GLY A 425 -2.65 -23.83 26.72
CA GLY A 425 -1.54 -23.31 27.51
C GLY A 425 -1.37 -24.00 28.85
N ASN A 426 -2.47 -24.40 29.51
CA ASN A 426 -2.39 -25.12 30.78
C ASN A 426 -1.75 -26.52 30.61
N ALA A 427 -2.20 -27.27 29.60
CA ALA A 427 -1.62 -28.58 29.27
C ALA A 427 -0.14 -28.47 28.86
N MET A 428 0.20 -27.40 28.13
CA MET A 428 1.57 -27.16 27.70
C MET A 428 2.49 -26.77 28.86
N TYR A 429 2.02 -25.95 29.81
CA TYR A 429 2.78 -25.61 31.02
C TYR A 429 3.14 -26.86 31.83
N GLU A 430 2.18 -27.78 32.01
CA GLU A 430 2.42 -29.06 32.69
C GLU A 430 3.48 -29.92 31.96
N THR A 431 3.42 -29.96 30.62
CA THR A 431 4.40 -30.68 29.79
C THR A 431 5.80 -30.06 29.89
N LEU A 432 5.89 -28.73 29.79
CA LEU A 432 7.14 -27.99 29.94
C LEU A 432 7.75 -28.16 31.34
N ALA A 433 6.92 -28.19 32.39
CA ALA A 433 7.39 -28.40 33.75
C ALA A 433 7.92 -29.82 34.01
N GLN A 434 7.42 -30.82 33.28
CA GLN A 434 7.76 -32.24 33.49
C GLN A 434 8.88 -32.75 32.59
N GLU A 435 8.94 -32.34 31.33
CA GLU A 435 9.85 -32.93 30.33
C GLU A 435 11.05 -32.05 29.97
N MET A 436 11.05 -30.78 30.36
CA MET A 436 12.04 -29.84 29.87
C MET A 436 13.29 -29.83 30.75
N ASP A 437 14.43 -30.21 30.15
CA ASP A 437 15.74 -29.93 30.73
C ASP A 437 16.08 -28.44 30.53
N TRP A 438 15.75 -27.63 31.54
CA TRP A 438 15.99 -26.19 31.58
C TRP A 438 17.44 -25.80 31.32
N GLY A 439 18.41 -26.72 31.39
CA GLY A 439 19.81 -26.49 31.03
C GLY A 439 20.07 -26.35 29.52
N THR A 440 19.11 -26.70 28.66
CA THR A 440 19.23 -26.61 27.19
C THR A 440 18.37 -25.52 26.54
N PHE A 441 17.48 -24.88 27.32
CA PHE A 441 16.63 -23.79 26.86
C PHE A 441 17.33 -22.43 27.07
N PRO A 442 17.07 -21.42 26.22
CA PRO A 442 17.57 -20.07 26.48
C PRO A 442 17.16 -19.59 27.87
N THR A 443 18.08 -18.94 28.59
CA THR A 443 17.77 -18.38 29.91
C THR A 443 16.67 -17.32 29.80
N PRO A 444 15.90 -17.02 30.87
CA PRO A 444 14.90 -15.95 30.84
C PRO A 444 15.48 -14.61 30.34
N GLU A 445 16.74 -14.32 30.68
CA GLU A 445 17.48 -13.16 30.20
C GLU A 445 17.75 -13.22 28.69
N GLU A 446 18.13 -14.38 28.15
CA GLU A 446 18.31 -14.58 26.72
C GLU A 446 16.98 -14.46 25.96
N VAL A 447 15.90 -15.04 26.48
CA VAL A 447 14.56 -14.91 25.89
C VAL A 447 14.13 -13.44 25.87
N LEU A 448 14.34 -12.72 26.98
CA LEU A 448 14.04 -11.30 27.07
C LEU A 448 14.89 -10.47 26.09
N ALA A 449 16.18 -10.77 25.97
CA ALA A 449 17.07 -10.11 25.02
C ALA A 449 16.66 -10.36 23.57
N TRP A 450 16.29 -11.59 23.20
CA TRP A 450 15.75 -11.92 21.88
C TRP A 450 14.40 -11.24 21.63
N GLY A 451 13.53 -11.15 22.64
CA GLY A 451 12.25 -10.45 22.55
C GLY A 451 12.43 -8.95 22.30
N ILE A 452 13.25 -8.28 23.12
CA ILE A 452 13.57 -6.85 22.96
C ILE A 452 14.25 -6.58 21.62
N GLY A 453 15.22 -7.41 21.23
CA GLY A 453 15.92 -7.29 19.96
C GLY A 453 14.99 -7.46 18.76
N SER A 454 14.07 -8.43 18.82
CA SER A 454 13.07 -8.64 17.76
C SER A 454 12.11 -7.47 17.67
N PHE A 455 11.60 -6.97 18.80
CA PHE A 455 10.74 -5.79 18.84
C PHE A 455 11.44 -4.57 18.26
N ALA A 456 12.67 -4.28 18.67
CA ALA A 456 13.44 -3.14 18.17
C ALA A 456 13.68 -3.22 16.65
N VAL A 457 13.96 -4.41 16.12
CA VAL A 457 14.14 -4.63 14.67
C VAL A 457 12.82 -4.41 13.92
N LEU A 458 11.71 -4.92 14.43
CA LEU A 458 10.38 -4.75 13.82
C LEU A 458 9.92 -3.29 13.85
N GLU A 459 10.14 -2.57 14.95
CA GLU A 459 9.88 -1.13 15.05
C GLU A 459 10.78 -0.33 14.10
N CYS A 460 12.04 -0.71 13.94
CA CYS A 460 12.92 -0.10 12.93
C CYS A 460 12.40 -0.33 11.50
N MET A 461 11.87 -1.51 11.19
CA MET A 461 11.21 -1.77 9.90
C MET A 461 9.94 -0.92 9.72
N THR A 462 9.13 -0.75 10.76
CA THR A 462 7.95 0.13 10.74
C THR A 462 8.36 1.57 10.43
N LEU A 463 9.38 2.10 11.10
CA LEU A 463 9.91 3.44 10.84
C LEU A 463 10.51 3.56 9.43
N ALA A 464 11.05 2.47 8.88
CA ALA A 464 11.63 2.47 7.55
C ALA A 464 10.59 2.66 6.41
N TYR A 465 9.28 2.53 6.70
CA TYR A 465 8.22 2.91 5.77
C TYR A 465 8.16 4.42 5.53
N THR A 466 8.48 5.23 6.54
CA THR A 466 8.53 6.70 6.42
C THR A 466 9.96 7.21 6.17
N HIS A 467 10.97 6.50 6.68
CA HIS A 467 12.38 6.85 6.62
C HIS A 467 13.18 5.78 5.88
N ARG A 468 13.19 5.83 4.53
CA ARG A 468 13.74 4.76 3.68
C ARG A 468 15.24 4.49 3.92
N GLU A 469 15.99 5.48 4.41
CA GLU A 469 17.38 5.36 4.84
C GLU A 469 17.61 4.27 5.90
N LEU A 470 16.60 3.97 6.72
CA LEU A 470 16.68 2.92 7.74
C LEU A 470 16.80 1.53 7.12
N TRP A 471 16.28 1.29 5.91
CA TRP A 471 16.53 0.03 5.20
C TRP A 471 18.02 -0.16 4.88
N THR A 472 18.74 0.90 4.51
CA THR A 472 20.20 0.86 4.31
C THR A 472 20.91 0.54 5.63
N VAL A 473 20.49 1.16 6.74
CA VAL A 473 21.04 0.88 8.07
C VAL A 473 20.87 -0.60 8.43
N LEU A 474 19.68 -1.16 8.20
CA LEU A 474 19.41 -2.59 8.41
C LEU A 474 20.29 -3.48 7.50
N PHE A 475 20.50 -3.12 6.23
CA PHE A 475 21.44 -3.82 5.35
C PHE A 475 22.88 -3.79 5.87
N VAL A 476 23.34 -2.66 6.43
CA VAL A 476 24.67 -2.55 7.05
C VAL A 476 24.76 -3.43 8.30
N ILE A 477 23.71 -3.44 9.14
CA ILE A 477 23.65 -4.31 10.31
C ILE A 477 23.75 -5.79 9.90
N ILE A 478 22.97 -6.20 8.91
CA ILE A 478 22.94 -7.58 8.40
C ILE A 478 24.24 -7.96 7.67
N GLY A 479 24.81 -7.04 6.89
CA GLY A 479 25.97 -7.30 6.02
C GLY A 479 27.34 -7.14 6.69
N VAL A 480 27.44 -6.34 7.74
CA VAL A 480 28.71 -5.97 8.39
C VAL A 480 28.68 -6.29 9.89
N VAL A 481 27.70 -5.78 10.63
CA VAL A 481 27.68 -5.88 12.10
C VAL A 481 27.44 -7.31 12.55
N TRP A 482 26.43 -8.00 11.99
CA TRP A 482 26.13 -9.38 12.33
C TRP A 482 27.29 -10.34 12.07
N PRO A 483 27.97 -10.30 10.90
CA PRO A 483 29.16 -11.12 10.67
C PRO A 483 30.29 -10.88 11.68
N VAL A 484 30.53 -9.62 12.06
CA VAL A 484 31.61 -9.26 13.00
C VAL A 484 31.29 -9.73 14.42
N LEU A 485 30.02 -9.59 14.86
CA LEU A 485 29.64 -9.86 16.24
C LEU A 485 29.24 -11.33 16.50
N SER A 486 28.71 -12.03 15.50
CA SER A 486 28.05 -13.32 15.72
C SER A 486 28.68 -14.51 14.98
N TRP A 487 29.56 -14.30 14.00
CA TRP A 487 30.17 -15.44 13.31
C TRP A 487 31.26 -16.10 14.17
N PRO A 488 31.40 -17.45 14.12
CA PRO A 488 32.44 -18.14 14.85
C PRO A 488 33.85 -17.66 14.48
N THR A 489 34.77 -17.66 15.45
CA THR A 489 36.16 -17.29 15.21
C THR A 489 36.78 -18.15 14.10
N GLY A 490 37.39 -17.49 13.10
CA GLY A 490 37.96 -18.18 11.94
C GLY A 490 36.97 -18.57 10.83
N PHE A 491 35.65 -18.37 11.00
CA PHE A 491 34.69 -18.64 9.92
C PHE A 491 34.95 -17.75 8.69
N TYR A 492 35.20 -16.46 8.92
CA TYR A 492 35.49 -15.50 7.85
C TYR A 492 36.80 -15.82 7.12
N SER A 493 37.84 -16.24 7.84
CA SER A 493 39.14 -16.57 7.23
C SER A 493 39.08 -17.83 6.37
N GLN A 494 38.23 -18.80 6.74
CA GLN A 494 37.98 -20.01 5.96
C GLN A 494 37.07 -19.77 4.74
N ASN A 495 36.17 -18.78 4.82
CA ASN A 495 35.16 -18.50 3.79
C ASN A 495 35.26 -17.08 3.24
N LYS A 496 36.48 -16.56 3.00
CA LYS A 496 36.72 -15.15 2.60
C LYS A 496 35.87 -14.68 1.41
N ARG A 497 35.73 -15.52 0.37
CA ARG A 497 34.94 -15.18 -0.82
C ARG A 497 33.45 -15.02 -0.48
N LEU A 498 32.91 -15.91 0.35
CA LEU A 498 31.51 -15.87 0.78
C LEU A 498 31.26 -14.69 1.70
N GLY A 499 32.16 -14.44 2.67
CA GLY A 499 32.06 -13.30 3.57
C GLY A 499 32.12 -11.96 2.85
N LEU A 500 33.12 -11.76 1.97
CA LEU A 500 33.24 -10.54 1.19
C LEU A 500 32.08 -10.37 0.22
N GLY A 501 31.66 -11.44 -0.47
CA GLY A 501 30.51 -11.43 -1.37
C GLY A 501 29.22 -11.04 -0.64
N TRP A 502 28.97 -11.61 0.54
CA TRP A 502 27.83 -11.28 1.39
C TRP A 502 27.81 -9.79 1.73
N THR A 503 28.91 -9.28 2.31
CA THR A 503 29.02 -7.88 2.71
C THR A 503 28.81 -6.94 1.52
N ILE A 504 29.50 -7.18 0.39
CA ILE A 504 29.34 -6.34 -0.81
C ILE A 504 27.89 -6.40 -1.31
N SER A 505 27.28 -7.58 -1.37
CA SER A 505 25.90 -7.71 -1.86
C SER A 505 24.90 -6.96 -0.97
N CYS A 506 25.05 -6.99 0.36
CA CYS A 506 24.19 -6.25 1.27
C CYS A 506 24.37 -4.74 1.12
N LEU A 507 25.61 -4.26 0.98
CA LEU A 507 25.88 -2.83 0.79
C LEU A 507 25.33 -2.32 -0.55
N VAL A 508 25.50 -3.09 -1.64
CA VAL A 508 24.94 -2.75 -2.96
C VAL A 508 23.41 -2.77 -2.92
N SER A 509 22.81 -3.79 -2.31
CA SER A 509 21.35 -3.86 -2.13
C SER A 509 20.81 -2.70 -1.28
N GLY A 510 21.58 -2.24 -0.29
CA GLY A 510 21.27 -1.05 0.51
C GLY A 510 21.13 0.23 -0.30
N ILE A 511 21.98 0.44 -1.32
CA ILE A 511 21.96 1.65 -2.17
C ILE A 511 20.56 1.87 -2.77
N PHE A 512 19.90 0.81 -3.27
CA PHE A 512 18.58 0.93 -3.90
C PHE A 512 17.49 1.46 -2.97
N THR A 513 17.67 1.33 -1.65
CA THR A 513 16.69 1.79 -0.67
C THR A 513 16.71 3.30 -0.47
N VAL A 514 17.83 3.96 -0.78
CA VAL A 514 17.98 5.43 -0.69
C VAL A 514 17.94 6.13 -2.05
N LEU A 515 17.88 5.38 -3.16
CA LEU A 515 17.70 5.98 -4.48
C LEU A 515 16.37 6.73 -4.58
N SER A 516 16.35 7.77 -5.40
CA SER A 516 15.16 8.57 -5.67
C SER A 516 13.97 7.68 -6.01
N VAL A 517 12.86 8.03 -5.37
CA VAL A 517 11.54 7.48 -5.62
C VAL A 517 11.07 7.89 -7.01
N GLU A 518 11.39 9.14 -7.39
CA GLU A 518 11.13 9.77 -8.67
C GLU A 518 12.15 9.34 -9.72
N LYS A 519 11.70 8.52 -10.69
CA LYS A 519 12.58 7.99 -11.74
C LYS A 519 12.36 8.70 -13.06
N THR A 520 13.47 9.05 -13.70
CA THR A 520 13.52 9.45 -15.11
C THR A 520 13.92 8.25 -15.96
N GLU A 521 13.34 8.18 -17.16
CA GLU A 521 13.63 7.09 -18.09
C GLU A 521 15.09 7.14 -18.53
N SER A 522 15.82 6.04 -18.33
CA SER A 522 17.23 5.94 -18.64
C SER A 522 17.55 4.61 -19.33
N ILE A 523 17.75 4.69 -20.65
CA ILE A 523 18.21 3.55 -21.46
C ILE A 523 19.52 2.97 -20.92
N PHE A 524 20.42 3.83 -20.41
CA PHE A 524 21.70 3.39 -19.85
C PHE A 524 21.50 2.48 -18.62
N LEU A 525 20.67 2.89 -17.66
CA LEU A 525 20.42 2.12 -16.45
C LEU A 525 19.64 0.83 -16.72
N ILE A 526 18.67 0.87 -17.66
CA ILE A 526 17.97 -0.33 -18.14
C ILE A 526 18.98 -1.32 -18.76
N SER A 527 19.89 -0.82 -19.60
CA SER A 527 20.93 -1.64 -20.26
C SER A 527 21.90 -2.24 -19.25
N LEU A 528 22.31 -1.47 -18.23
CA LEU A 528 23.18 -1.95 -17.15
C LEU A 528 22.48 -3.04 -16.32
N GLY A 529 21.18 -2.88 -16.06
CA GLY A 529 20.34 -3.89 -15.40
C GLY A 529 20.25 -5.19 -16.20
N ALA A 530 19.97 -5.11 -17.50
CA ALA A 530 19.98 -6.28 -18.40
C ALA A 530 21.36 -6.96 -18.42
N GLY A 531 22.44 -6.17 -18.48
CA GLY A 531 23.81 -6.66 -18.37
C GLY A 531 24.09 -7.40 -17.07
N ALA A 532 23.66 -6.87 -15.93
CA ALA A 532 23.81 -7.51 -14.62
C ALA A 532 23.05 -8.84 -14.54
N ILE A 533 21.82 -8.90 -15.08
CA ILE A 533 21.02 -10.13 -15.16
C ILE A 533 21.75 -11.20 -15.99
N LEU A 534 22.28 -10.83 -17.17
CA LEU A 534 23.03 -11.74 -18.03
C LEU A 534 24.32 -12.24 -17.35
N MET A 535 25.06 -11.36 -16.69
CA MET A 535 26.29 -11.72 -15.99
C MET A 535 26.04 -12.69 -14.83
N LEU A 536 25.00 -12.47 -14.02
CA LEU A 536 24.61 -13.40 -12.97
C LEU A 536 24.09 -14.72 -13.55
N GLY A 537 23.35 -14.66 -14.66
CA GLY A 537 22.91 -15.84 -15.41
C GLY A 537 24.08 -16.71 -15.87
N LEU A 538 25.13 -16.11 -16.44
CA LEU A 538 26.34 -16.81 -16.86
C LEU A 538 27.13 -17.37 -15.68
N ALA A 539 27.28 -16.60 -14.60
CA ALA A 539 27.96 -17.06 -13.39
C ALA A 539 27.23 -18.25 -12.75
N GLY A 540 25.89 -18.22 -12.71
CA GLY A 540 25.06 -19.32 -12.25
C GLY A 540 25.23 -20.58 -13.10
N ASP A 541 25.31 -20.43 -14.43
CA ASP A 541 25.46 -21.57 -15.36
C ASP A 541 26.80 -22.26 -15.15
N LEU A 542 27.86 -21.48 -14.94
CA LEU A 542 29.19 -21.99 -14.60
C LEU A 542 29.18 -22.71 -13.24
N ALA A 543 28.50 -22.16 -12.24
CA ALA A 543 28.38 -22.78 -10.92
C ALA A 543 27.63 -24.12 -10.98
N VAL A 544 26.48 -24.17 -11.65
CA VAL A 544 25.68 -25.38 -11.83
C VAL A 544 26.43 -26.46 -12.63
N LYS A 545 27.13 -26.08 -13.70
CA LYS A 545 27.95 -27.02 -14.49
C LYS A 545 29.14 -27.57 -13.71
N SER A 546 29.75 -26.73 -12.86
CA SER A 546 30.80 -27.13 -11.92
C SER A 546 30.28 -28.14 -10.89
N GLU A 547 29.10 -27.91 -10.30
CA GLU A 547 28.42 -28.87 -9.41
C GLU A 547 28.15 -30.23 -10.09
N LEU A 548 27.87 -30.21 -11.40
CA LEU A 548 27.54 -31.40 -12.20
C LEU A 548 28.74 -32.08 -12.87
N GLY A 549 29.97 -31.61 -12.65
CA GLY A 549 31.19 -32.19 -13.24
C GLY A 549 31.27 -32.11 -14.77
N ARG A 550 30.53 -31.19 -15.42
CA ARG A 550 30.50 -31.03 -16.89
C ARG A 550 31.54 -30.00 -17.37
N ARG A 551 32.14 -30.24 -18.56
CA ARG A 551 33.17 -29.35 -19.15
C ARG A 551 32.66 -27.93 -19.49
N SER A 552 33.60 -26.99 -19.46
CA SER A 552 33.44 -25.54 -19.59
C SER A 552 32.93 -25.04 -20.96
N PHE A 553 32.38 -23.83 -20.90
CA PHE A 553 31.67 -22.98 -21.86
C PHE A 553 32.28 -22.82 -23.27
N SER A 554 31.43 -22.73 -24.30
CA SER A 554 31.79 -22.28 -25.66
C SER A 554 30.75 -21.28 -26.19
N LEU A 555 31.19 -20.09 -26.60
CA LEU A 555 30.36 -19.02 -27.18
C LEU A 555 29.62 -19.45 -28.45
N SER A 556 30.20 -20.35 -29.26
CA SER A 556 29.57 -20.84 -30.49
C SER A 556 28.35 -21.74 -30.25
N SER A 557 28.21 -22.30 -29.05
CA SER A 557 27.07 -23.16 -28.68
C SER A 557 25.77 -22.38 -28.42
N ILE A 558 25.86 -21.09 -28.08
CA ILE A 558 24.70 -20.22 -27.80
C ILE A 558 23.99 -19.82 -29.09
N ILE A 559 24.76 -19.55 -30.15
CA ILE A 559 24.26 -18.93 -31.39
C ILE A 559 23.64 -19.95 -32.35
N HIS A 560 24.14 -21.20 -32.38
CA HIS A 560 23.72 -22.16 -33.42
C HIS A 560 22.75 -23.26 -32.95
N ARG A 561 22.69 -23.60 -31.64
CA ARG A 561 21.71 -24.56 -31.06
C ARG A 561 21.54 -24.36 -29.53
N PRO A 562 20.59 -23.53 -29.04
CA PRO A 562 20.31 -23.42 -27.61
C PRO A 562 19.70 -24.73 -27.12
N ARG A 563 20.53 -25.62 -26.55
CA ARG A 563 20.09 -26.96 -26.09
C ARG A 563 19.51 -26.96 -24.67
N GLY A 564 19.38 -25.80 -24.02
CA GLY A 564 18.87 -25.68 -22.65
C GLY A 564 18.09 -24.40 -22.39
N SER A 565 17.15 -24.46 -21.46
CA SER A 565 16.25 -23.34 -21.09
C SER A 565 17.00 -22.08 -20.69
N VAL A 566 18.11 -22.20 -19.97
CA VAL A 566 18.96 -21.08 -19.53
C VAL A 566 19.47 -20.24 -20.72
N GLN A 567 19.94 -20.88 -21.79
CA GLN A 567 20.45 -20.17 -22.98
C GLN A 567 19.34 -19.44 -23.73
N ALA A 568 18.17 -20.10 -23.88
CA ALA A 568 17.00 -19.48 -24.49
C ALA A 568 16.52 -18.26 -23.69
N GLN A 569 16.51 -18.34 -22.36
CA GLN A 569 16.13 -17.21 -21.52
C GLN A 569 17.11 -16.04 -21.60
N MET A 570 18.42 -16.29 -21.69
CA MET A 570 19.40 -15.23 -21.90
C MET A 570 19.19 -14.53 -23.25
N ILE A 571 18.84 -15.26 -24.31
CA ILE A 571 18.47 -14.66 -25.61
C ILE A 571 17.21 -13.80 -25.47
N LEU A 572 16.20 -14.24 -24.71
CA LEU A 572 15.00 -13.45 -24.44
C LEU A 572 15.30 -12.16 -23.68
N VAL A 573 16.28 -12.15 -22.76
CA VAL A 573 16.72 -10.92 -22.07
C VAL A 573 17.34 -9.93 -23.07
N VAL A 574 18.16 -10.40 -24.00
CA VAL A 574 18.74 -9.55 -25.05
C VAL A 574 17.66 -9.03 -26.00
N ALA A 575 16.73 -9.88 -26.42
CA ALA A 575 15.61 -9.50 -27.27
C ALA A 575 14.70 -8.46 -26.58
N ALA A 576 14.44 -8.63 -25.29
CA ALA A 576 13.72 -7.66 -24.47
C ALA A 576 14.43 -6.31 -24.46
N LEU A 577 15.76 -6.30 -24.27
CA LEU A 577 16.53 -5.05 -24.25
C LEU A 577 16.46 -4.31 -25.58
N VAL A 578 16.61 -5.01 -26.71
CA VAL A 578 16.51 -4.40 -28.04
C VAL A 578 15.11 -3.83 -28.28
N THR A 579 14.07 -4.59 -27.92
CA THR A 579 12.67 -4.15 -28.04
C THR A 579 12.38 -2.93 -27.18
N THR A 580 12.88 -2.91 -25.93
CA THR A 580 12.75 -1.75 -25.03
C THR A 580 13.46 -0.53 -25.60
N ILE A 581 14.71 -0.65 -26.05
CA ILE A 581 15.47 0.48 -26.61
C ILE A 581 14.76 1.08 -27.82
N SER A 582 14.24 0.23 -28.72
CA SER A 582 13.50 0.69 -29.89
C SER A 582 12.17 1.36 -29.50
N SER A 583 11.42 0.78 -28.57
CA SER A 583 10.14 1.33 -28.10
C SER A 583 10.33 2.69 -27.41
N VAL A 584 11.32 2.78 -26.51
CA VAL A 584 11.66 4.03 -25.81
C VAL A 584 12.01 5.13 -26.80
N ARG A 585 12.86 4.86 -27.79
CA ARG A 585 13.21 5.85 -28.81
C ARG A 585 12.00 6.31 -29.64
N SER A 586 11.14 5.37 -30.04
CA SER A 586 9.92 5.68 -30.81
C SER A 586 8.95 6.57 -30.03
N LEU A 587 8.72 6.22 -28.75
CA LEU A 587 7.85 6.99 -27.85
C LEU A 587 8.43 8.38 -27.57
N GLN A 588 9.74 8.48 -27.30
CA GLN A 588 10.43 9.76 -27.11
C GLN A 588 10.39 10.64 -28.38
N ASN A 589 10.42 10.02 -29.57
CA ASN A 589 10.31 10.71 -30.86
C ASN A 589 8.86 11.03 -31.24
N LYS A 590 7.85 10.63 -30.45
CA LYS A 590 6.41 10.83 -30.72
C LYS A 590 5.91 10.13 -31.99
N GLU A 591 6.54 9.02 -32.36
CA GLU A 591 6.12 8.18 -33.50
C GLU A 591 5.04 7.16 -33.11
N GLY A 592 4.59 7.19 -31.83
CA GLY A 592 3.76 6.15 -31.24
C GLY A 592 4.54 4.88 -30.95
N LEU A 593 3.84 3.83 -30.49
CA LEU A 593 4.44 2.51 -30.28
C LEU A 593 4.38 1.68 -31.58
N PRO A 594 5.52 1.24 -32.14
CA PRO A 594 5.50 0.40 -33.34
C PRO A 594 4.83 -0.94 -33.05
N ILE A 595 3.90 -1.37 -33.93
CA ILE A 595 3.13 -2.61 -33.78
C ILE A 595 4.04 -3.84 -33.63
N LEU A 596 5.18 -3.86 -34.34
CA LEU A 596 6.18 -4.92 -34.23
C LEU A 596 6.80 -4.98 -32.83
N ASN A 597 7.11 -3.84 -32.22
CA ASN A 597 7.67 -3.78 -30.88
C ASN A 597 6.62 -4.18 -29.84
N GLN A 598 5.37 -3.73 -29.99
CA GLN A 598 4.27 -4.13 -29.13
C GLN A 598 4.07 -5.65 -29.14
N SER A 599 4.01 -6.24 -30.34
CA SER A 599 3.84 -7.68 -30.52
C SER A 599 5.04 -8.47 -29.97
N ALA A 600 6.27 -8.01 -30.26
CA ALA A 600 7.49 -8.61 -29.75
C ALA A 600 7.54 -8.57 -28.21
N GLY A 601 7.16 -7.44 -27.59
CA GLY A 601 7.11 -7.28 -26.14
C GLY A 601 6.20 -8.32 -25.48
N TRP A 602 4.97 -8.50 -25.99
CA TRP A 602 4.04 -9.52 -25.50
C TRP A 602 4.56 -10.94 -25.68
N VAL A 603 5.07 -11.26 -26.86
CA VAL A 603 5.62 -12.60 -27.16
C VAL A 603 6.80 -12.93 -26.24
N ILE A 604 7.75 -12.00 -26.07
CA ILE A 604 8.91 -12.19 -25.20
C ILE A 604 8.48 -12.39 -23.74
N LEU A 605 7.54 -11.59 -23.25
CA LEU A 605 7.04 -11.67 -21.88
C LEU A 605 6.38 -13.02 -21.59
N VAL A 606 5.51 -13.50 -22.48
CA VAL A 606 4.84 -14.80 -22.33
C VAL A 606 5.85 -15.95 -22.45
N LEU A 607 6.72 -15.91 -23.46
CA LEU A 607 7.71 -16.96 -23.67
C LEU A 607 8.70 -17.08 -22.50
N SER A 608 9.12 -15.98 -21.87
CA SER A 608 10.12 -16.05 -20.79
C SER A 608 9.65 -16.82 -19.55
N VAL A 609 8.35 -16.76 -19.27
CA VAL A 609 7.70 -17.42 -18.12
C VAL A 609 7.31 -18.86 -18.46
N VAL A 610 6.86 -19.10 -19.69
CA VAL A 610 6.32 -20.39 -20.14
C VAL A 610 7.44 -21.38 -20.50
N LEU A 611 8.53 -20.90 -21.12
CA LEU A 611 9.62 -21.75 -21.61
C LEU A 611 10.28 -22.64 -20.53
N PRO A 612 10.47 -22.19 -19.27
CA PRO A 612 10.92 -23.03 -18.18
C PRO A 612 10.11 -24.31 -17.92
N ILE A 613 8.80 -24.27 -18.17
CA ILE A 613 7.89 -25.38 -17.92
C ILE A 613 8.13 -26.50 -18.95
N PHE A 614 8.36 -26.14 -20.20
CA PHE A 614 8.55 -27.08 -21.30
C PHE A 614 9.98 -27.56 -21.48
N LEU A 615 10.96 -26.79 -20.97
CA LEU A 615 12.39 -27.11 -21.04
C LEU A 615 13.02 -27.22 -19.64
N PRO A 616 12.65 -28.24 -18.84
CA PRO A 616 13.22 -28.42 -17.51
C PRO A 616 14.73 -28.74 -17.57
N PRO A 617 15.50 -28.39 -16.53
CA PRO A 617 16.93 -28.69 -16.48
C PRO A 617 17.17 -30.20 -16.44
N SER A 618 18.24 -30.65 -17.11
CA SER A 618 18.57 -32.08 -17.24
C SER A 618 18.84 -32.77 -15.90
N VAL A 619 19.30 -32.00 -14.90
CA VAL A 619 19.41 -32.42 -13.50
C VAL A 619 18.84 -31.30 -12.64
N SER A 620 17.77 -31.60 -11.90
CA SER A 620 17.09 -30.64 -11.04
C SER A 620 17.80 -30.47 -9.70
N SER A 621 18.92 -29.74 -9.67
CA SER A 621 19.50 -29.25 -8.42
C SER A 621 18.80 -27.96 -7.96
N PRO A 622 18.79 -27.62 -6.65
CA PRO A 622 18.25 -26.35 -6.18
C PRO A 622 18.85 -25.15 -6.92
N SER A 623 20.17 -25.12 -7.11
CA SER A 623 20.89 -24.06 -7.83
C SER A 623 20.41 -23.92 -9.28
N SER A 624 20.17 -25.02 -9.99
CA SER A 624 19.69 -25.01 -11.38
C SER A 624 18.27 -24.45 -11.52
N LYS A 625 17.37 -24.78 -10.59
CA LYS A 625 15.99 -24.25 -10.58
C LYS A 625 15.96 -22.77 -10.26
N LEU A 626 16.74 -22.34 -9.26
CA LEU A 626 16.85 -20.93 -8.87
C LEU A 626 17.34 -20.07 -10.05
N GLN A 627 18.36 -20.54 -10.77
CA GLN A 627 18.87 -19.86 -11.95
C GLN A 627 17.82 -19.76 -13.07
N GLN A 628 17.06 -20.83 -13.30
CA GLN A 628 16.00 -20.85 -14.31
C GLN A 628 14.87 -19.86 -13.97
N TYR A 629 14.44 -19.79 -12.71
CA TYR A 629 13.43 -18.82 -12.28
C TYR A 629 13.95 -17.38 -12.33
N PHE A 630 15.21 -17.15 -11.93
CA PHE A 630 15.86 -15.85 -12.04
C PHE A 630 15.86 -15.31 -13.47
N LEU A 631 16.24 -16.14 -14.44
CA LEU A 631 16.27 -15.75 -15.84
C LEU A 631 14.87 -15.65 -16.48
N ALA A 632 13.88 -16.37 -15.96
CA ALA A 632 12.50 -16.32 -16.46
C ALA A 632 11.86 -14.93 -16.30
N PHE A 633 12.14 -14.27 -15.18
CA PHE A 633 11.68 -12.92 -14.90
C PHE A 633 12.65 -11.83 -15.37
N GLY A 634 13.81 -12.19 -15.93
CA GLY A 634 14.76 -11.22 -16.49
C GLY A 634 14.12 -10.29 -17.53
N PRO A 635 13.44 -10.81 -18.57
CA PRO A 635 12.78 -9.98 -19.59
C PRO A 635 11.71 -9.04 -19.02
N LEU A 636 10.97 -9.46 -17.99
CA LEU A 636 9.99 -8.63 -17.29
C LEU A 636 10.63 -7.37 -16.67
N PHE A 637 11.81 -7.52 -16.04
CA PHE A 637 12.58 -6.42 -15.47
C PHE A 637 13.34 -5.57 -16.51
N VAL A 638 13.26 -5.91 -17.79
CA VAL A 638 13.80 -5.11 -18.90
C VAL A 638 12.68 -4.39 -19.66
N LEU A 639 11.59 -5.09 -19.98
CA LEU A 639 10.43 -4.52 -20.68
C LEU A 639 9.72 -3.48 -19.83
N LEU A 640 9.47 -3.78 -18.55
CA LEU A 640 8.70 -2.93 -17.63
C LEU A 640 9.59 -2.06 -16.71
N SER A 641 10.81 -1.73 -17.11
CA SER A 641 11.74 -0.90 -16.29
C SER A 641 11.94 0.50 -16.87
N ILE A 642 12.04 1.49 -15.98
CA ILE A 642 12.33 2.90 -16.34
C ILE A 642 13.83 3.18 -16.19
N SER A 643 14.44 2.57 -15.18
CA SER A 643 15.78 2.94 -14.74
C SER A 643 16.46 1.77 -14.00
N THR A 644 16.54 1.80 -12.67
CA THR A 644 17.37 0.89 -11.87
C THR A 644 16.73 -0.45 -11.49
N GLU A 645 15.49 -0.72 -11.90
CA GLU A 645 14.75 -1.90 -11.41
C GLU A 645 15.43 -3.22 -11.76
N GLY A 646 16.00 -3.35 -12.96
CA GLY A 646 16.76 -4.55 -13.36
C GLY A 646 18.01 -4.77 -12.51
N LEU A 647 18.67 -3.70 -12.06
CA LEU A 647 19.83 -3.78 -11.16
C LEU A 647 19.43 -4.20 -9.75
N PHE A 648 18.33 -3.65 -9.24
CA PHE A 648 17.76 -4.09 -7.97
C PHE A 648 17.43 -5.58 -8.01
N TYR A 649 16.74 -6.05 -9.06
CA TYR A 649 16.38 -7.46 -9.21
C TYR A 649 17.60 -8.39 -9.19
N ALA A 650 18.66 -8.01 -9.92
CA ALA A 650 19.93 -8.73 -9.94
C ALA A 650 20.61 -8.74 -8.55
N SER A 651 20.74 -7.58 -7.91
CA SER A 651 21.38 -7.43 -6.59
C SER A 651 20.62 -8.19 -5.50
N PHE A 652 19.29 -8.03 -5.44
CA PHE A 652 18.43 -8.69 -4.47
C PHE A 652 18.50 -10.22 -4.61
N SER A 653 18.42 -10.74 -5.83
CA SER A 653 18.54 -12.18 -6.09
C SER A 653 19.89 -12.74 -5.66
N LEU A 654 20.98 -12.00 -5.89
CA LEU A 654 22.32 -12.38 -5.43
C LEU A 654 22.43 -12.35 -3.90
N THR A 655 21.90 -11.31 -3.24
CA THR A 655 21.89 -11.21 -1.77
C THR A 655 21.14 -12.38 -1.16
N LEU A 656 19.96 -12.74 -1.68
CA LEU A 656 19.20 -13.89 -1.19
C LEU A 656 19.96 -15.22 -1.37
N PHE A 657 20.61 -15.41 -2.52
CA PHE A 657 21.43 -16.59 -2.75
C PHE A 657 22.57 -16.69 -1.71
N LEU A 658 23.28 -15.57 -1.49
CA LEU A 658 24.37 -15.52 -0.52
C LEU A 658 23.88 -15.69 0.92
N TRP A 659 22.69 -15.21 1.25
CA TRP A 659 22.06 -15.45 2.56
C TRP A 659 21.90 -16.95 2.83
N VAL A 660 21.36 -17.70 1.86
CA VAL A 660 21.19 -19.16 1.97
C VAL A 660 22.54 -19.86 2.17
N GLU A 661 23.55 -19.50 1.38
CA GLU A 661 24.89 -20.10 1.48
C GLU A 661 25.59 -19.79 2.81
N VAL A 662 25.51 -18.55 3.30
CA VAL A 662 26.04 -18.15 4.61
C VAL A 662 25.39 -18.95 5.73
N GLU A 663 24.06 -19.02 5.76
CA GLU A 663 23.32 -19.75 6.79
C GLU A 663 23.61 -21.26 6.77
N ALA A 664 23.66 -21.85 5.57
CA ALA A 664 23.97 -23.26 5.40
C ALA A 664 25.39 -23.58 5.92
N ARG A 665 26.39 -22.73 5.63
CA ARG A 665 27.77 -22.92 6.11
C ARG A 665 27.93 -22.68 7.60
N LEU A 666 27.23 -21.68 8.16
CA LEU A 666 27.20 -21.45 9.60
C LEU A 666 26.59 -22.64 10.33
N HIS A 667 25.48 -23.18 9.81
CA HIS A 667 24.84 -24.36 10.39
C HIS A 667 25.75 -25.60 10.34
N GLN A 668 26.40 -25.88 9.20
CA GLN A 668 27.36 -26.98 9.08
C GLN A 668 28.56 -26.84 10.02
N THR A 669 29.04 -25.61 10.22
CA THR A 669 30.14 -25.34 11.18
C THR A 669 29.69 -25.60 12.61
N ALA A 670 28.48 -25.16 12.96
CA ALA A 670 27.89 -25.41 14.28
C ALA A 670 27.66 -26.91 14.56
N GLU A 671 27.19 -27.67 13.57
CA GLU A 671 27.05 -29.13 13.69
C GLU A 671 28.41 -29.82 13.90
N LYS A 672 29.44 -29.40 13.17
CA LYS A 672 30.81 -29.92 13.34
C LYS A 672 31.41 -29.58 14.70
N ALA A 673 30.97 -28.49 15.33
CA ALA A 673 31.40 -28.03 16.64
C ALA A 673 30.60 -28.62 17.82
N GLY A 674 29.63 -29.52 17.56
CA GLY A 674 28.73 -30.11 18.57
C GLY A 674 29.45 -30.68 19.81
N PRO A 675 28.76 -30.76 20.96
CA PRO A 675 29.37 -30.87 22.29
C PRO A 675 30.29 -32.08 22.41
N LYS A 676 31.47 -31.89 23.04
CA LYS A 676 32.24 -33.01 23.60
C LYS A 676 31.26 -33.81 24.45
N ARG A 677 30.89 -35.03 24.02
CA ARG A 677 30.22 -36.00 24.90
C ARG A 677 31.06 -36.09 26.16
N ILE A 678 30.58 -35.51 27.26
CA ILE A 678 31.06 -35.89 28.58
C ILE A 678 30.61 -37.34 28.70
N ALA A 679 31.54 -38.27 28.50
CA ALA A 679 31.31 -39.66 28.83
C ALA A 679 30.75 -39.67 30.26
N PRO A 680 29.60 -40.31 30.53
CA PRO A 680 29.14 -40.44 31.89
C PRO A 680 30.28 -41.07 32.69
N LYS A 681 30.71 -40.42 33.77
CA LYS A 681 31.60 -41.08 34.74
C LYS A 681 30.93 -42.42 35.08
N PRO A 682 31.64 -43.56 34.96
CA PRO A 682 31.04 -44.84 35.29
C PRO A 682 30.57 -44.75 36.74
N VAL A 683 29.26 -44.85 36.94
CA VAL A 683 28.70 -45.08 38.26
C VAL A 683 29.15 -46.49 38.62
N THR A 684 30.13 -46.58 39.52
CA THR A 684 30.56 -47.83 40.15
C THR A 684 29.41 -48.37 41.00
N LYS A 685 28.44 -49.04 40.37
CA LYS A 685 27.66 -50.04 41.08
C LYS A 685 28.54 -51.29 41.17
N ASN A 686 28.82 -51.72 42.40
CA ASN A 686 29.46 -53.00 42.70
C ASN A 686 28.62 -54.13 42.09
N ILE A 687 28.97 -54.55 40.88
CA ILE A 687 28.50 -55.80 40.30
C ILE A 687 29.61 -56.81 40.57
N GLY A 688 29.28 -57.88 41.30
CA GLY A 688 30.26 -58.88 41.73
C GLY A 688 31.01 -59.52 40.56
N TRP A 689 32.23 -59.99 40.84
CA TRP A 689 33.22 -60.52 39.89
C TRP A 689 32.71 -61.55 38.86
N ARG A 690 31.58 -62.22 39.11
CA ARG A 690 30.95 -63.16 38.17
C ARG A 690 30.27 -62.49 36.97
N ALA A 691 29.83 -61.24 37.08
CA ALA A 691 29.20 -60.53 35.96
C ALA A 691 30.23 -59.92 34.99
N GLU A 692 31.42 -59.58 35.49
CA GLU A 692 32.52 -59.05 34.69
C GLU A 692 33.09 -60.14 33.75
N ALA A 693 33.20 -61.38 34.24
CA ALA A 693 33.66 -62.52 33.46
C ALA A 693 32.70 -62.91 32.33
N LEU A 694 31.38 -62.78 32.54
CA LEU A 694 30.37 -63.05 31.51
C LEU A 694 30.38 -61.98 30.42
N ARG A 695 30.72 -60.73 30.78
CA ARG A 695 30.81 -59.60 29.85
C ARG A 695 32.04 -59.70 28.95
N GLN A 696 33.18 -60.11 29.51
CA GLN A 696 34.40 -60.37 28.72
C GLN A 696 34.23 -61.55 27.75
N ALA A 697 33.51 -62.61 28.16
CA ALA A 697 33.23 -63.75 27.28
C ALA A 697 32.25 -63.42 26.13
N LEU A 698 31.40 -62.40 26.29
CA LEU A 698 30.47 -61.93 25.24
C LEU A 698 31.12 -60.93 24.28
N ASP A 699 32.09 -60.14 24.75
CA ASP A 699 32.83 -59.18 23.92
C ASP A 699 33.85 -59.85 22.98
N GLU A 700 34.35 -61.05 23.31
CA GLU A 700 35.24 -61.81 22.40
C GLU A 700 34.49 -62.37 21.18
N ASP A 701 33.19 -62.68 21.30
CA ASP A 701 32.36 -63.29 20.23
C ASP A 701 31.81 -62.24 19.21
N GLU A 702 31.79 -60.95 19.56
CA GLU A 702 31.37 -59.87 18.64
C GLU A 702 32.50 -59.38 17.71
N SER A 703 33.75 -59.77 17.97
CA SER A 703 34.92 -59.28 17.23
C SER A 703 35.11 -59.90 15.83
N GLU A 704 34.36 -60.97 15.49
CA GLU A 704 34.48 -61.68 14.21
C GLU A 704 33.38 -61.38 13.16
N ARG A 705 32.51 -60.38 13.37
CA ARG A 705 31.51 -60.01 12.33
C ARG A 705 32.06 -58.95 11.36
N PRO A 706 31.95 -59.16 10.03
CA PRO A 706 32.43 -58.19 9.04
C PRO A 706 31.64 -56.88 9.14
N LYS A 707 32.37 -55.75 9.07
CA LYS A 707 31.82 -54.39 9.10
C LYS A 707 30.85 -54.16 7.94
N VAL A 708 29.56 -54.35 8.18
CA VAL A 708 28.51 -53.86 7.30
C VAL A 708 28.54 -52.34 7.35
N ILE A 709 28.91 -51.71 6.22
CA ILE A 709 28.76 -50.27 6.02
C ILE A 709 27.25 -49.97 6.09
N LYS A 710 26.78 -49.55 7.27
CA LYS A 710 25.40 -49.09 7.46
C LYS A 710 25.17 -47.88 6.54
N ALA A 711 24.21 -48.01 5.63
CA ALA A 711 23.69 -46.89 4.87
C ALA A 711 23.30 -45.76 5.82
N ARG A 712 23.70 -44.52 5.49
CA ARG A 712 23.41 -43.31 6.27
C ARG A 712 21.89 -43.16 6.35
N ALA A 713 21.34 -43.24 7.57
CA ALA A 713 19.92 -43.00 7.82
C ALA A 713 19.49 -41.61 7.31
N PRO A 714 18.23 -41.43 6.85
CA PRO A 714 17.73 -40.12 6.43
C PRO A 714 17.90 -39.11 7.58
N ARG A 715 18.42 -37.91 7.29
CA ARG A 715 18.59 -36.84 8.28
C ARG A 715 17.22 -36.52 8.89
N LEU A 716 17.00 -36.88 10.15
CA LEU A 716 15.83 -36.41 10.90
C LEU A 716 15.88 -34.89 11.02
N SER A 717 14.75 -34.22 10.78
CA SER A 717 14.61 -32.76 10.95
C SER A 717 14.90 -32.36 12.40
N ARG A 718 15.62 -31.26 12.60
CA ARG A 718 15.89 -30.72 13.95
C ARG A 718 14.76 -29.79 14.43
N GLY A 719 14.67 -29.59 15.74
CA GLY A 719 13.81 -28.56 16.36
C GLY A 719 14.35 -27.14 16.17
N LEU A 720 13.52 -26.15 16.51
CA LEU A 720 13.87 -24.71 16.45
C LEU A 720 14.89 -24.33 17.53
N ALA A 721 15.77 -23.36 17.20
CA ALA A 721 16.76 -22.77 18.10
C ALA A 721 16.71 -21.23 18.04
N GLY A 722 17.34 -20.52 18.98
CA GLY A 722 17.34 -19.05 19.01
C GLY A 722 17.83 -18.38 17.70
N ALA A 723 18.79 -19.00 17.01
CA ALA A 723 19.25 -18.55 15.69
C ALA A 723 18.16 -18.55 14.60
N ASP A 724 17.08 -19.31 14.79
CA ASP A 724 15.93 -19.36 13.86
C ASP A 724 15.04 -18.13 13.96
N VAL A 725 14.99 -17.45 15.12
CA VAL A 725 14.33 -16.13 15.27
C VAL A 725 15.00 -15.11 14.36
N ARG A 726 16.33 -15.06 14.35
CA ARG A 726 17.10 -14.19 13.45
C ARG A 726 16.84 -14.52 11.98
N ARG A 727 16.76 -15.80 11.60
CA ARG A 727 16.42 -16.21 10.23
C ARG A 727 15.01 -15.76 9.82
N ALA A 728 14.04 -15.84 10.75
CA ALA A 728 12.69 -15.34 10.55
C ALA A 728 12.67 -13.80 10.40
N LEU A 729 13.45 -13.06 11.20
CA LEU A 729 13.60 -11.61 11.06
C LEU A 729 14.24 -11.22 9.73
N PHE A 730 15.26 -11.95 9.25
CA PHE A 730 15.86 -11.72 7.93
C PHE A 730 14.86 -12.01 6.81
N PHE A 731 14.05 -13.06 6.95
CA PHE A 731 12.95 -13.32 6.02
C PHE A 731 11.96 -12.16 5.97
N LEU A 732 11.47 -11.68 7.13
CA LEU A 732 10.57 -10.53 7.20
C LEU A 732 11.20 -9.29 6.58
N PHE A 733 12.47 -9.01 6.89
CA PHE A 733 13.24 -7.93 6.25
C PHE A 733 13.22 -8.04 4.72
N PHE A 734 13.54 -9.21 4.17
CA PHE A 734 13.56 -9.42 2.72
C PHE A 734 12.17 -9.39 2.08
N VAL A 735 11.11 -9.79 2.80
CA VAL A 735 9.71 -9.60 2.36
C VAL A 735 9.41 -8.11 2.17
N GLN A 736 9.86 -7.26 3.10
CA GLN A 736 9.67 -5.82 3.00
C GLN A 736 10.53 -5.21 1.88
N VAL A 737 11.81 -5.57 1.78
CA VAL A 737 12.69 -5.06 0.72
C VAL A 737 12.23 -5.49 -0.67
N ALA A 738 11.70 -6.71 -0.83
CA ALA A 738 11.11 -7.16 -2.10
C ALA A 738 9.96 -6.24 -2.56
N PHE A 739 9.17 -5.74 -1.62
CA PHE A 739 8.09 -4.78 -1.88
C PHE A 739 8.65 -3.41 -2.33
N PHE A 740 9.47 -2.79 -1.47
CA PHE A 740 9.94 -1.41 -1.65
C PHE A 740 11.01 -1.24 -2.72
N GLY A 741 11.78 -2.27 -3.00
CA GLY A 741 12.85 -2.20 -4.00
C GLY A 741 12.37 -2.46 -5.43
N ALA A 742 11.27 -3.20 -5.60
CA ALA A 742 10.74 -3.55 -6.92
C ALA A 742 9.95 -2.41 -7.58
N ALA A 743 9.38 -1.51 -6.78
CA ALA A 743 8.57 -0.39 -7.25
C ALA A 743 8.60 0.81 -6.29
N ASN A 744 8.26 1.98 -6.83
CA ASN A 744 7.92 3.16 -6.06
C ASN A 744 6.53 2.95 -5.42
N VAL A 745 6.47 2.27 -4.28
CA VAL A 745 5.21 2.11 -3.52
C VAL A 745 5.28 2.97 -2.26
N ALA A 746 5.23 4.28 -2.43
CA ALA A 746 4.83 5.18 -1.35
C ALA A 746 3.30 5.09 -1.11
N SER A 747 2.53 4.70 -2.13
CA SER A 747 1.09 4.45 -2.11
C SER A 747 0.71 3.41 -3.17
N VAL A 748 -0.45 2.74 -3.03
CA VAL A 748 -1.01 1.86 -4.06
C VAL A 748 -1.27 2.62 -5.39
N SER A 749 -1.36 3.95 -5.33
CA SER A 749 -1.58 4.85 -6.48
C SER A 749 -0.30 5.35 -7.17
N SER A 750 0.91 5.09 -6.66
CA SER A 750 2.15 5.77 -7.13
C SER A 750 2.94 5.02 -8.22
N PHE A 751 2.29 4.15 -9.02
CA PHE A 751 2.97 3.39 -10.06
C PHE A 751 3.19 4.21 -11.33
N TYR A 752 4.40 4.10 -11.89
CA TYR A 752 4.70 4.63 -13.21
C TYR A 752 4.02 3.82 -14.31
N LEU A 753 3.30 4.52 -15.19
CA LEU A 753 2.60 3.92 -16.33
C LEU A 753 3.48 3.87 -17.59
N GLU A 754 4.55 4.67 -17.67
CA GLU A 754 5.39 4.78 -18.87
C GLU A 754 5.98 3.45 -19.36
N PRO A 755 6.45 2.51 -18.50
CA PRO A 755 6.90 1.20 -18.94
C PRO A 755 5.78 0.34 -19.52
N VAL A 756 4.55 0.57 -19.05
CA VAL A 756 3.37 -0.19 -19.45
C VAL A 756 2.89 0.26 -20.83
N TYR A 757 3.08 1.54 -21.18
CA TYR A 757 2.79 2.06 -22.52
C TYR A 757 3.58 1.37 -23.64
N ARG A 758 4.68 0.68 -23.32
CA ARG A 758 5.45 -0.15 -24.26
C ARG A 758 4.73 -1.44 -24.66
N LEU A 759 3.64 -1.79 -23.98
CA LEU A 759 2.81 -2.97 -24.24
C LEU A 759 1.34 -2.60 -24.49
N ILE A 760 0.82 -1.61 -23.75
CA ILE A 760 -0.57 -1.17 -23.77
C ILE A 760 -0.57 0.37 -23.90
N PRO A 761 -0.63 0.92 -25.12
CA PRO A 761 -0.59 2.38 -25.33
C PRO A 761 -1.93 3.07 -24.99
N VAL A 762 -3.06 2.37 -25.11
CA VAL A 762 -4.40 2.89 -24.77
C VAL A 762 -4.69 2.61 -23.30
N PHE A 763 -5.23 3.58 -22.58
CA PHE A 763 -5.49 3.45 -21.15
C PHE A 763 -6.43 2.27 -20.85
N ASN A 764 -5.93 1.28 -20.10
CA ASN A 764 -6.72 0.16 -19.62
C ASN A 764 -6.30 -0.17 -18.18
N PRO A 765 -6.99 0.40 -17.17
CA PRO A 765 -6.49 0.40 -15.80
C PRO A 765 -6.35 -1.02 -15.24
N PHE A 766 -7.26 -1.92 -15.57
CA PHE A 766 -7.23 -3.30 -15.07
C PHE A 766 -6.06 -4.11 -15.65
N PHE A 767 -5.80 -3.97 -16.95
CA PHE A 767 -4.73 -4.71 -17.61
C PHE A 767 -3.35 -4.15 -17.25
N MET A 768 -3.23 -2.82 -17.17
CA MET A 768 -2.03 -2.14 -16.71
C MET A 768 -1.68 -2.51 -15.26
N ALA A 769 -2.67 -2.47 -14.35
CA ALA A 769 -2.49 -2.89 -12.96
C ALA A 769 -2.04 -4.36 -12.85
N SER A 770 -2.60 -5.24 -13.70
CA SER A 770 -2.22 -6.66 -13.72
C SER A 770 -0.75 -6.88 -14.07
N LEU A 771 -0.21 -6.13 -15.04
CA LEU A 771 1.21 -6.18 -15.40
C LEU A 771 2.13 -5.66 -14.28
N LEU A 772 1.72 -4.59 -13.60
CA LEU A 772 2.45 -4.04 -12.47
C LEU A 772 2.48 -5.02 -11.30
N ILE A 773 1.34 -5.63 -10.96
CA ILE A 773 1.26 -6.70 -9.95
C ILE A 773 2.19 -7.84 -10.36
N PHE A 774 2.17 -8.27 -11.62
CA PHE A 774 3.04 -9.36 -12.09
C PHE A 774 4.54 -9.05 -11.88
N LYS A 775 4.96 -7.80 -12.13
CA LYS A 775 6.32 -7.33 -11.83
C LYS A 775 6.65 -7.37 -10.34
N ILE A 776 5.73 -6.94 -9.47
CA ILE A 776 5.91 -6.95 -8.01
C ILE A 776 6.03 -8.37 -7.47
N VAL A 777 5.33 -9.34 -8.06
CA VAL A 777 5.36 -10.75 -7.62
C VAL A 777 6.71 -11.43 -7.90
N ALA A 778 7.45 -11.02 -8.94
CA ALA A 778 8.65 -11.73 -9.37
C ALA A 778 9.77 -11.83 -8.30
N PRO A 779 10.16 -10.76 -7.57
CA PRO A 779 11.10 -10.86 -6.45
C PRO A 779 10.63 -11.79 -5.33
N TYR A 780 9.33 -11.88 -5.08
CA TYR A 780 8.78 -12.82 -4.10
C TYR A 780 8.89 -14.27 -4.51
N VAL A 781 8.81 -14.58 -5.81
CA VAL A 781 9.08 -15.93 -6.31
C VAL A 781 10.53 -16.32 -6.03
N ILE A 782 11.48 -15.41 -6.23
CA ILE A 782 12.89 -15.66 -5.87
C ILE A 782 13.06 -15.82 -4.36
N LEU A 783 12.47 -14.93 -3.56
CA LEU A 783 12.50 -15.04 -2.09
C LEU A 783 11.92 -16.37 -1.60
N SER A 784 10.78 -16.80 -2.15
CA SER A 784 10.12 -18.05 -1.75
C SER A 784 10.96 -19.29 -2.01
N THR A 785 11.57 -19.37 -3.19
CA THR A 785 12.39 -20.51 -3.60
C THR A 785 13.71 -20.55 -2.82
N MET A 786 14.30 -19.39 -2.51
CA MET A 786 15.46 -19.27 -1.63
C MET A 786 15.12 -19.69 -0.19
N PHE A 787 13.97 -19.26 0.35
CA PHE A 787 13.53 -19.61 1.70
C PHE A 787 13.21 -21.10 1.86
N ALA A 788 12.55 -21.72 0.86
CA ALA A 788 12.33 -23.17 0.82
C ALA A 788 13.67 -23.94 0.78
N THR A 789 14.64 -23.44 0.01
CA THR A 789 15.99 -24.01 -0.04
C THR A 789 16.70 -23.87 1.30
N LEU A 790 16.56 -22.73 1.98
CA LEU A 790 17.14 -22.47 3.30
C LEU A 790 16.63 -23.50 4.32
N ASN A 791 15.31 -23.68 4.45
CA ASN A 791 14.71 -24.65 5.38
C ASN A 791 15.32 -26.05 5.22
N LYS A 792 15.44 -26.53 3.98
CA LYS A 792 16.07 -27.82 3.67
C LYS A 792 17.55 -27.86 4.04
N ARG A 793 18.31 -26.78 3.76
CA ARG A 793 19.76 -26.70 4.00
C ARG A 793 20.11 -26.60 5.49
N VAL A 794 19.23 -26.04 6.33
CA VAL A 794 19.40 -25.96 7.80
C VAL A 794 18.66 -27.05 8.57
N ALA A 795 18.23 -28.12 7.88
CA ALA A 795 17.56 -29.30 8.42
C ALA A 795 16.27 -29.00 9.22
N LEU A 796 15.54 -27.95 8.84
CA LEU A 796 14.26 -27.60 9.47
C LEU A 796 13.07 -28.22 8.71
N PRO A 797 11.96 -28.52 9.41
CA PRO A 797 10.70 -28.86 8.75
C PRO A 797 10.22 -27.75 7.82
N SER A 798 9.49 -28.11 6.76
CA SER A 798 8.79 -27.15 5.92
C SER A 798 7.92 -26.21 6.77
N PHE A 799 7.86 -24.95 6.37
CA PHE A 799 7.14 -23.87 7.04
C PHE A 799 7.58 -23.53 8.49
N ALA A 800 8.59 -24.18 9.08
CA ALA A 800 8.97 -23.92 10.48
C ALA A 800 9.38 -22.45 10.71
N LEU A 801 10.28 -21.91 9.89
CA LEU A 801 10.70 -20.49 9.97
C LEU A 801 9.55 -19.52 9.66
N PHE A 802 8.63 -19.91 8.76
CA PHE A 802 7.46 -19.08 8.44
C PHE A 802 6.53 -18.94 9.65
N LYS A 803 6.29 -20.03 10.40
CA LYS A 803 5.45 -19.97 11.61
C LYS A 803 6.06 -19.06 12.69
N VAL A 804 7.39 -19.00 12.79
CA VAL A 804 8.07 -18.03 13.67
C VAL A 804 7.85 -16.59 13.16
N ALA A 805 8.03 -16.36 11.86
CA ALA A 805 7.80 -15.04 11.25
C ALA A 805 6.34 -14.57 11.41
N LEU A 806 5.37 -15.49 11.31
CA LEU A 806 3.94 -15.24 11.51
C LEU A 806 3.65 -14.63 12.88
N GLY A 807 4.23 -15.17 13.95
CA GLY A 807 4.03 -14.63 15.31
C GLY A 807 4.71 -13.28 15.56
N LEU A 808 5.70 -12.91 14.74
CA LEU A 808 6.46 -11.65 14.89
C LEU A 808 5.87 -10.49 14.08
N THR A 809 5.36 -10.77 12.88
CA THR A 809 4.95 -9.72 11.94
C THR A 809 3.75 -8.89 12.41
N ASP A 810 2.90 -9.44 13.29
CA ASP A 810 1.72 -8.74 13.80
C ASP A 810 2.08 -7.56 14.72
N VAL A 811 3.31 -7.52 15.24
CA VAL A 811 3.84 -6.33 15.93
C VAL A 811 3.79 -5.13 14.99
N MET A 812 4.26 -5.28 13.74
CA MET A 812 4.24 -4.19 12.76
C MET A 812 2.81 -3.78 12.40
N SER A 813 1.94 -4.76 12.14
CA SER A 813 0.52 -4.51 11.81
C SER A 813 -0.19 -3.75 12.95
N LEU A 814 0.07 -4.14 14.19
CA LEU A 814 -0.49 -3.46 15.36
C LEU A 814 0.08 -2.05 15.53
N THR A 815 1.39 -1.83 15.31
CA THR A 815 1.98 -0.50 15.35
C THR A 815 1.34 0.40 14.28
N PHE A 816 1.20 -0.06 13.04
CA PHE A 816 0.53 0.72 11.99
C PHE A 816 -0.96 0.95 12.27
N PHE A 817 -1.67 0.00 12.88
CA PHE A 817 -3.06 0.20 13.31
C PHE A 817 -3.22 1.41 14.23
N TYR A 818 -2.28 1.60 15.17
CA TYR A 818 -2.28 2.77 16.06
C TYR A 818 -1.87 4.08 15.36
N LEU A 819 -1.10 3.98 14.26
CA LEU A 819 -0.68 5.10 13.43
C LEU A 819 -1.71 5.51 12.36
N VAL A 820 -2.79 4.74 12.16
CA VAL A 820 -3.87 5.12 11.23
C VAL A 820 -4.45 6.48 11.60
N ARG A 821 -4.44 7.40 10.63
CA ARG A 821 -4.97 8.75 10.72
C ARG A 821 -6.32 8.85 10.03
N ASP A 822 -7.19 9.68 10.58
CA ASP A 822 -8.48 10.08 9.98
C ASP A 822 -8.61 11.61 9.85
N THR A 823 -7.50 12.33 10.03
CA THR A 823 -7.35 13.78 9.85
C THR A 823 -5.98 14.05 9.27
N GLY A 824 -5.84 15.15 8.53
CA GLY A 824 -4.64 15.48 7.77
C GLY A 824 -4.96 15.58 6.28
N SER A 825 -3.93 15.64 5.43
CA SER A 825 -4.16 15.56 3.98
C SER A 825 -4.67 14.17 3.59
N TRP A 826 -5.29 14.06 2.40
CA TRP A 826 -5.67 12.76 1.84
C TRP A 826 -4.48 11.79 1.72
N LEU A 827 -3.25 12.30 1.59
CA LEU A 827 -2.03 11.50 1.52
C LEU A 827 -1.70 10.94 2.88
N GLU A 828 -1.72 11.77 3.93
CA GLU A 828 -1.42 11.29 5.28
C GLU A 828 -2.43 10.22 5.73
N ILE A 829 -3.72 10.45 5.44
CA ILE A 829 -4.79 9.49 5.72
C ILE A 829 -4.58 8.22 4.89
N GLY A 830 -4.48 8.36 3.56
CA GLY A 830 -4.33 7.25 2.62
C GLY A 830 -3.06 6.43 2.85
N GLN A 831 -1.92 7.06 3.12
CA GLN A 831 -0.67 6.39 3.45
C GLN A 831 -0.76 5.63 4.77
N SER A 832 -1.32 6.23 5.82
CA SER A 832 -1.45 5.55 7.12
C SER A 832 -2.33 4.30 7.03
N ILE A 833 -3.42 4.36 6.25
CA ILE A 833 -4.28 3.21 5.96
C ILE A 833 -3.54 2.19 5.09
N SER A 834 -2.85 2.65 4.04
CA SER A 834 -2.10 1.80 3.13
C SER A 834 -1.01 1.03 3.86
N PHE A 835 -0.26 1.65 4.76
CA PHE A 835 0.78 0.97 5.55
C PHE A 835 0.19 -0.13 6.43
N TYR A 836 -0.95 0.12 7.07
CA TYR A 836 -1.66 -0.90 7.84
C TYR A 836 -2.15 -2.07 6.97
N ILE A 837 -2.75 -1.77 5.81
CA ILE A 837 -3.25 -2.79 4.88
C ILE A 837 -2.09 -3.60 4.29
N ILE A 838 -1.04 -2.93 3.82
CA ILE A 838 0.14 -3.57 3.22
C ILE A 838 0.79 -4.51 4.22
N THR A 839 1.07 -4.07 5.45
CA THR A 839 1.66 -4.95 6.48
C THR A 839 0.77 -6.14 6.83
N SER A 840 -0.55 -5.93 6.93
CA SER A 840 -1.52 -7.00 7.18
C SER A 840 -1.60 -8.01 6.03
N LEU A 841 -1.62 -7.55 4.77
CA LEU A 841 -1.70 -8.41 3.59
C LEU A 841 -0.38 -9.09 3.27
N LEU A 842 0.76 -8.46 3.55
CA LEU A 842 2.09 -9.06 3.39
C LEU A 842 2.24 -10.34 4.21
N LEU A 843 1.51 -10.47 5.32
CA LEU A 843 1.46 -11.69 6.09
C LEU A 843 0.77 -12.84 5.34
N ALA A 844 -0.44 -12.59 4.84
CA ALA A 844 -1.18 -13.58 4.05
C ALA A 844 -0.42 -13.94 2.77
N TRP A 845 0.18 -12.94 2.13
CA TRP A 845 1.09 -13.10 1.00
C TRP A 845 2.29 -13.97 1.36
N SER A 846 2.93 -13.73 2.50
CA SER A 846 4.08 -14.51 3.00
C SER A 846 3.76 -16.00 3.13
N ALA A 847 2.55 -16.34 3.61
CA ALA A 847 2.09 -17.73 3.67
C ALA A 847 2.00 -18.38 2.27
N GLY A 848 1.38 -17.66 1.33
CA GLY A 848 1.21 -18.10 -0.05
C GLY A 848 2.55 -18.31 -0.77
N ILE A 849 3.47 -17.35 -0.63
CA ILE A 849 4.80 -17.47 -1.25
C ILE A 849 5.60 -18.61 -0.62
N CYS A 850 5.54 -18.83 0.70
CA CYS A 850 6.22 -19.98 1.32
C CYS A 850 5.70 -21.31 0.76
N ALA A 851 4.38 -21.45 0.58
CA ALA A 851 3.80 -22.64 -0.02
C ALA A 851 4.19 -22.81 -1.50
N ALA A 852 4.21 -21.72 -2.26
CA ALA A 852 4.67 -21.70 -3.64
C ALA A 852 6.14 -22.10 -3.76
N GLY A 853 7.01 -21.60 -2.88
CA GLY A 853 8.42 -21.94 -2.83
C GLY A 853 8.66 -23.42 -2.60
N ASP A 854 7.97 -24.02 -1.62
CA ASP A 854 8.06 -25.46 -1.36
C ASP A 854 7.57 -26.28 -2.55
N TRP A 855 6.50 -25.85 -3.22
CA TRP A 855 5.98 -26.49 -4.44
C TRP A 855 6.95 -26.39 -5.62
N LEU A 856 7.47 -25.19 -5.93
CA LEU A 856 8.43 -24.93 -7.02
C LEU A 856 9.74 -25.71 -6.82
N MET A 857 10.14 -25.91 -5.57
CA MET A 857 11.35 -26.64 -5.17
C MET A 857 11.10 -28.14 -4.92
N LYS A 858 9.93 -28.70 -5.23
CA LYS A 858 9.71 -30.15 -5.21
C LYS A 858 10.63 -30.87 -6.20
N GLY A 859 11.07 -32.08 -5.85
CA GLY A 859 11.93 -32.91 -6.70
C GLY A 859 13.37 -32.42 -6.87
N SER A 860 13.81 -31.37 -6.15
CA SER A 860 15.20 -30.94 -6.17
C SER A 860 16.08 -31.84 -5.30
N VAL A 861 17.14 -32.41 -5.85
CA VAL A 861 18.09 -33.28 -5.13
C VAL A 861 19.22 -32.44 -4.53
N LEU A 862 19.52 -32.61 -3.24
CA LEU A 862 20.63 -31.89 -2.58
C LEU A 862 21.98 -32.42 -3.07
N GLY A 863 22.97 -31.54 -3.24
CA GLY A 863 24.28 -31.89 -3.83
C GLY A 863 25.02 -33.06 -3.17
N ASP A 864 24.82 -33.29 -1.86
CA ASP A 864 25.38 -34.45 -1.14
C ASP A 864 24.86 -35.80 -1.71
N GLU A 865 23.60 -35.86 -2.18
CA GLU A 865 22.99 -37.05 -2.78
C GLU A 865 23.37 -37.24 -4.26
N VAL A 866 23.67 -36.14 -4.97
CA VAL A 866 24.11 -36.18 -6.38
C VAL A 866 25.45 -36.92 -6.50
N SER A 867 26.41 -36.62 -5.62
CA SER A 867 27.73 -37.28 -5.59
C SER A 867 27.67 -38.78 -5.27
N GLY A 868 26.71 -39.19 -4.43
CA GLY A 868 26.48 -40.60 -4.09
C GLY A 868 25.82 -41.40 -5.22
N SER A 869 25.01 -40.75 -6.06
CA SER A 869 24.35 -41.39 -7.20
C SER A 869 25.31 -41.62 -8.38
N THR A 870 26.25 -40.69 -8.62
CA THR A 870 27.27 -40.84 -9.68
C THR A 870 28.25 -41.97 -9.38
N ASN A 871 28.60 -42.21 -8.11
CA ASN A 871 29.44 -43.36 -7.74
C ASN A 871 28.70 -44.71 -7.81
N ARG A 872 27.36 -44.74 -7.88
CA ARG A 872 26.59 -45.98 -8.08
C ARG A 872 26.43 -46.35 -9.55
N LEU A 873 26.57 -45.40 -10.48
CA LEU A 873 26.43 -45.66 -11.92
C LEU A 873 27.72 -46.16 -12.58
N ASP A 874 28.88 -46.07 -11.91
CA ASP A 874 30.17 -46.54 -12.44
C ASP A 874 30.55 -47.97 -12.01
N THR A 875 29.58 -48.73 -11.47
CA THR A 875 29.74 -50.15 -11.12
C THR A 875 28.75 -51.04 -11.89
N SER A 876 28.50 -50.76 -13.17
CA SER A 876 27.93 -51.77 -14.07
C SER A 876 29.03 -52.69 -14.58
N ARG A 877 29.13 -53.86 -13.94
CA ARG A 877 29.72 -55.13 -14.39
C ARG A 877 30.21 -55.15 -15.85
N LYS A 878 31.52 -55.35 -16.01
CA LYS A 878 32.04 -56.26 -17.04
C LYS A 878 31.56 -57.68 -16.70
N PHE A 879 30.60 -58.17 -17.46
CA PHE A 879 30.30 -59.58 -17.72
C PHE A 879 29.46 -59.60 -19.00
N ASP A 880 30.12 -59.43 -20.15
CA ASP A 880 30.46 -60.49 -21.10
C ASP A 880 31.50 -59.94 -22.11
#